data_AF-A0A417Y9R7-F1
#
_entry.id   AF-A0A417Y9R7-F1
#
_cell.length_a   1.000
_cell.length_b   1.000
_cell.length_c   1.000
_cell.angle_alpha   90.00
_cell.angle_beta   90.00
_cell.angle_gamma   90.00
#
_symmetry.space_group_name_H-M   'P 1'
#
loop_
_entity.id
_entity.type
_entity.pdbx_description
1 polymer ?
#
loop_
_entity_poly.entity_id
_entity_poly.type
_entity_poly.pdbx_seq_one_letter_code
_entity_poly.pdbx_strand_id
1 'polypeptide(L)'
;MSKPTDKQLQQVYNIFQTLSEASDHFHKLIKEKELNQSIFIFSSIVDGFQALSRIDAVSKIEEWHIRKNKAEKHLLDIAQLLEKGNFIKISEILQFSYLPLLNRITKDISKSMDDQKSKKYKIGVFASFHNPRALYPEARVNALVQESERQNTQLLFFTSTDVNFEKEVITADVYTDGKWERITTHFPDVINNVGAGKRSHIERKLRRVIPFTSFHVGNKLSLPMRMAKYKKYVELLVPFRLCRNEVEIHEFLKDNNKVVFKYLQSNRGENIYFVTKKGTRYAVQEHKNERILSQEAFEEWLQTVILEEKGSFIVQRYIHTRTKEDEPYHFRAHVQKNGEGKWGLTHIYPRLGNRKSNLSNVATDGRVDNFHDFLVREYGGKAEKYESDILRLSIEIALHLDKLYGLALDELGIDLAIDENGRYWMHEANNGPQTAYHEEKRAVNTIAYAKYIAKNGIFYTESLRKSWSGMFQARTANIALAELDNRTTVGVLQGKIVNDSLATTLAETAERKNIHLYTFTPKDVDYDEMLIKGHFYEDNKWIPKIVEYPDAIIDRLQLRGDEDAQWIYEELEDIAFTNKWTGRKYKKSGIYKKLQASEEINDILAPYQKVSKTRDIFSFIEKYGKVILKLESGNISGTQYIEKLSNGKYFVTKGTSVTEYSEFPLLNKLKELIKEDNFIVQKDARSLNKNGQPTSFSMQLIQDKVDKWKFISLFADLKANPADNTSKNLTEELTEFLRDNYGEKEATELESKIKELAKTVGVSLQKIYGNVVTEVTIELGIDNNQHLSLIEVNPNSPNTIYDTATYAENVISYASYLGLLTKSNDSFVKI
;
A
#
# COMPACT_ATOMS: atom_id res chain seq x y z
N MET A 1 -21.01 -2.73 -36.56
CA MET A 1 -19.69 -2.63 -35.89
C MET A 1 -19.53 -1.20 -35.38
N SER A 2 -19.36 -0.99 -34.08
CA SER A 2 -19.18 0.35 -33.50
C SER A 2 -17.81 0.91 -33.86
N LYS A 3 -17.78 2.20 -34.28
CA LYS A 3 -16.52 2.95 -34.44
C LYS A 3 -15.75 2.94 -33.09
N PRO A 4 -14.41 2.90 -33.10
CA PRO A 4 -13.63 3.08 -31.87
C PRO A 4 -14.01 4.40 -31.18
N THR A 5 -13.94 4.46 -29.86
CA THR A 5 -14.09 5.76 -29.16
C THR A 5 -12.86 6.62 -29.42
N ASP A 6 -13.04 7.94 -29.60
CA ASP A 6 -11.93 8.87 -29.90
C ASP A 6 -10.81 8.81 -28.86
N LYS A 7 -11.15 8.46 -27.60
CA LYS A 7 -10.21 8.26 -26.49
C LYS A 7 -9.28 7.05 -26.70
N GLN A 8 -9.81 5.94 -27.23
CA GLN A 8 -9.01 4.75 -27.55
C GLN A 8 -8.10 5.01 -28.75
N LEU A 9 -8.57 5.73 -29.78
CA LEU A 9 -7.74 6.13 -30.91
C LEU A 9 -6.63 7.11 -30.50
N GLN A 10 -6.91 8.03 -29.56
CA GLN A 10 -5.90 8.94 -28.99
C GLN A 10 -4.79 8.18 -28.28
N GLN A 11 -5.15 7.20 -27.44
CA GLN A 11 -4.20 6.37 -26.72
C GLN A 11 -3.30 5.61 -27.69
N VAL A 12 -3.89 5.00 -28.72
CA VAL A 12 -3.15 4.29 -29.77
C VAL A 12 -2.20 5.25 -30.51
N TYR A 13 -2.68 6.44 -30.91
CA TYR A 13 -1.86 7.46 -31.55
C TYR A 13 -0.63 7.85 -30.72
N ASN A 14 -0.81 8.05 -29.41
CA ASN A 14 0.25 8.51 -28.52
C ASN A 14 1.29 7.42 -28.23
N ILE A 15 0.88 6.17 -28.16
CA ILE A 15 1.83 5.05 -28.07
C ILE A 15 2.62 4.93 -29.38
N PHE A 16 1.99 5.13 -30.54
CA PHE A 16 2.70 5.18 -31.83
C PHE A 16 3.69 6.35 -31.96
N GLN A 17 3.38 7.51 -31.40
CA GLN A 17 4.31 8.64 -31.31
C GLN A 17 5.50 8.30 -30.41
N THR A 18 5.23 7.75 -29.22
CA THR A 18 6.29 7.31 -28.28
C THR A 18 7.20 6.25 -28.88
N LEU A 19 6.63 5.29 -29.63
CA LEU A 19 7.41 4.28 -30.34
C LEU A 19 8.24 4.87 -31.47
N SER A 20 7.73 5.87 -32.18
CA SER A 20 8.50 6.58 -33.22
C SER A 20 9.70 7.30 -32.61
N GLU A 21 9.49 8.05 -31.52
CA GLU A 21 10.57 8.77 -30.81
C GLU A 21 11.62 7.81 -30.23
N ALA A 22 11.18 6.71 -29.60
CA ALA A 22 12.07 5.68 -29.09
C ALA A 22 12.87 5.03 -30.23
N SER A 23 12.25 4.81 -31.39
CA SER A 23 12.89 4.21 -32.57
C SER A 23 13.90 5.14 -33.24
N ASP A 24 13.63 6.45 -33.27
CA ASP A 24 14.59 7.46 -33.73
C ASP A 24 15.80 7.54 -32.79
N HIS A 25 15.56 7.49 -31.47
CA HIS A 25 16.63 7.45 -30.47
C HIS A 25 17.45 6.16 -30.57
N PHE A 26 16.79 5.02 -30.75
CA PHE A 26 17.46 3.75 -31.02
C PHE A 26 18.31 3.82 -32.30
N HIS A 27 17.80 4.44 -33.37
CA HIS A 27 18.56 4.63 -34.61
C HIS A 27 19.82 5.45 -34.40
N LYS A 28 19.74 6.50 -33.58
CA LYS A 28 20.91 7.31 -33.20
C LYS A 28 21.95 6.49 -32.44
N LEU A 29 21.53 5.70 -31.45
CA LEU A 29 22.43 4.82 -30.69
C LEU A 29 23.10 3.75 -31.56
N ILE A 30 22.37 3.20 -32.53
CA ILE A 30 22.90 2.25 -33.51
C ILE A 30 23.99 2.91 -34.38
N LYS A 31 23.79 4.16 -34.81
CA LYS A 31 24.83 4.92 -35.55
C LYS A 31 26.06 5.22 -34.71
N GLU A 32 25.87 5.44 -33.42
CA GLU A 32 26.92 5.69 -32.43
C GLU A 32 27.59 4.38 -31.92
N LYS A 33 27.08 3.21 -32.32
CA LYS A 33 27.54 1.86 -31.90
C LYS A 33 27.45 1.61 -30.40
N GLU A 34 26.49 2.24 -29.72
CA GLU A 34 26.24 2.11 -28.27
C GLU A 34 25.40 0.86 -27.96
N LEU A 35 26.02 -0.33 -27.96
CA LEU A 35 25.32 -1.62 -27.90
C LEU A 35 24.40 -1.80 -26.67
N ASN A 36 24.91 -1.53 -25.46
CA ASN A 36 24.16 -1.77 -24.22
C ASN A 36 22.91 -0.88 -24.11
N GLN A 37 23.04 0.38 -24.53
CA GLN A 37 21.91 1.33 -24.55
C GLN A 37 20.93 0.97 -25.67
N SER A 38 21.45 0.53 -26.82
CA SER A 38 20.65 0.06 -27.96
C SER A 38 19.78 -1.13 -27.56
N ILE A 39 20.32 -2.12 -26.84
CA ILE A 39 19.56 -3.29 -26.36
C ILE A 39 18.44 -2.87 -25.41
N PHE A 40 18.73 -1.98 -24.45
CA PHE A 40 17.74 -1.51 -23.49
C PHE A 40 16.56 -0.77 -24.15
N ILE A 41 16.87 0.19 -25.02
CA ILE A 41 15.85 0.96 -25.74
C ILE A 41 15.07 0.06 -26.70
N PHE A 42 15.75 -0.86 -27.38
CA PHE A 42 15.13 -1.82 -28.29
C PHE A 42 14.14 -2.74 -27.58
N SER A 43 14.48 -3.24 -26.38
CA SER A 43 13.55 -4.01 -25.54
C SER A 43 12.28 -3.21 -25.24
N SER A 44 12.42 -1.93 -24.87
CA SER A 44 11.26 -1.06 -24.61
C SER A 44 10.41 -0.80 -25.85
N ILE A 45 11.00 -0.74 -27.06
CA ILE A 45 10.28 -0.61 -28.33
C ILE A 45 9.48 -1.89 -28.60
N VAL A 46 10.07 -3.07 -28.41
CA VAL A 46 9.40 -4.37 -28.61
C VAL A 46 8.24 -4.52 -27.63
N ASP A 47 8.48 -4.25 -26.35
CA ASP A 47 7.45 -4.33 -25.30
C ASP A 47 6.29 -3.37 -25.57
N GLY A 48 6.60 -2.13 -25.96
CA GLY A 48 5.60 -1.12 -26.32
C GLY A 48 4.78 -1.51 -27.56
N PHE A 49 5.41 -2.10 -28.57
CA PHE A 49 4.74 -2.58 -29.78
C PHE A 49 3.86 -3.82 -29.52
N GLN A 50 4.30 -4.73 -28.64
CA GLN A 50 3.50 -5.89 -28.22
C GLN A 50 2.30 -5.47 -27.35
N ALA A 51 2.47 -4.49 -26.47
CA ALA A 51 1.38 -3.94 -25.66
C ALA A 51 0.29 -3.31 -26.55
N LEU A 52 0.67 -2.58 -27.60
CA LEU A 52 -0.26 -2.05 -28.61
C LEU A 52 -1.10 -3.14 -29.27
N SER A 53 -0.49 -4.28 -29.56
CA SER A 53 -1.14 -5.39 -30.26
C SER A 53 -2.24 -6.07 -29.45
N ARG A 54 -2.37 -5.75 -28.16
CA ARG A 54 -3.41 -6.23 -27.25
C ARG A 54 -4.57 -5.24 -27.07
N ILE A 55 -4.50 -4.06 -27.68
CA ILE A 55 -5.55 -3.04 -27.60
C ILE A 55 -6.56 -3.27 -28.74
N ASP A 56 -7.80 -3.59 -28.39
CA ASP A 56 -8.88 -3.90 -29.36
C ASP A 56 -9.13 -2.79 -30.39
N ALA A 57 -8.94 -1.53 -30.02
CA ALA A 57 -9.11 -0.39 -30.93
C ALA A 57 -8.12 -0.38 -32.11
N VAL A 58 -6.94 -0.99 -31.95
CA VAL A 58 -5.90 -1.04 -32.99
C VAL A 58 -6.28 -2.04 -34.09
N SER A 59 -6.98 -3.12 -33.74
CA SER A 59 -7.49 -4.12 -34.69
C SER A 59 -8.49 -3.54 -35.71
N LYS A 60 -9.07 -2.38 -35.41
CA LYS A 60 -10.04 -1.67 -36.23
C LYS A 60 -9.40 -0.67 -37.21
N ILE A 61 -8.07 -0.48 -37.16
CA ILE A 61 -7.32 0.35 -38.12
C ILE A 61 -7.24 -0.39 -39.46
N GLU A 62 -7.51 0.33 -40.55
CA GLU A 62 -7.46 -0.23 -41.91
C GLU A 62 -6.08 -0.82 -42.23
N GLU A 63 -6.06 -2.04 -42.77
CA GLU A 63 -4.84 -2.82 -43.05
C GLU A 63 -3.93 -3.10 -41.83
N TRP A 64 -4.42 -2.94 -40.60
CA TRP A 64 -3.61 -3.14 -39.38
C TRP A 64 -2.89 -4.48 -39.35
N HIS A 65 -3.59 -5.57 -39.66
CA HIS A 65 -2.98 -6.91 -39.68
C HIS A 65 -1.77 -7.01 -40.62
N ILE A 66 -1.82 -6.34 -41.77
CA ILE A 66 -0.71 -6.32 -42.74
C ILE A 66 0.45 -5.49 -42.22
N ARG A 67 0.15 -4.32 -41.62
CA ARG A 67 1.16 -3.38 -41.10
C ARG A 67 1.83 -3.89 -39.83
N LYS A 68 1.06 -4.52 -38.93
CA LYS A 68 1.53 -5.23 -37.74
C LYS A 68 2.53 -6.32 -38.12
N ASN A 69 2.16 -7.23 -39.02
CA ASN A 69 3.05 -8.32 -39.43
C ASN A 69 4.36 -7.80 -40.04
N LYS A 70 4.31 -6.69 -40.80
CA LYS A 70 5.53 -6.04 -41.33
C LYS A 70 6.39 -5.45 -40.21
N ALA A 71 5.79 -4.75 -39.25
CA ALA A 71 6.51 -4.16 -38.13
C ALA A 71 7.15 -5.22 -37.22
N GLU A 72 6.44 -6.31 -36.90
CA GLU A 72 6.96 -7.44 -36.12
C GLU A 72 8.13 -8.12 -36.84
N LYS A 73 8.02 -8.30 -38.16
CA LYS A 73 9.13 -8.83 -38.97
C LYS A 73 10.37 -7.94 -38.91
N HIS A 74 10.20 -6.63 -39.06
CA HIS A 74 11.33 -5.69 -38.95
C HIS A 74 11.96 -5.69 -37.56
N LEU A 75 11.16 -5.77 -36.49
CA LEU A 75 11.67 -5.89 -35.12
C LEU A 75 12.47 -7.19 -34.94
N LEU A 76 11.96 -8.32 -35.43
CA LEU A 76 12.67 -9.59 -35.36
C LEU A 76 14.00 -9.56 -36.12
N ASP A 77 14.01 -8.99 -37.33
CA ASP A 77 15.23 -8.83 -38.14
C ASP A 77 16.26 -7.94 -37.41
N ILE A 78 15.82 -6.86 -36.77
CA ILE A 78 16.68 -5.98 -35.96
C ILE A 78 17.25 -6.72 -34.74
N ALA A 79 16.44 -7.53 -34.04
CA ALA A 79 16.89 -8.32 -32.89
C ALA A 79 18.01 -9.29 -33.27
N GLN A 80 17.84 -10.04 -34.36
CA GLN A 80 18.84 -10.99 -34.86
C GLN A 80 20.14 -10.29 -35.31
N LEU A 81 20.03 -9.09 -35.87
CA LEU A 81 21.20 -8.31 -36.28
C LEU A 81 21.90 -7.65 -35.09
N LEU A 82 21.16 -7.30 -34.03
CA LEU A 82 21.71 -6.79 -32.76
C LEU A 82 22.59 -7.84 -32.10
N GLU A 83 22.12 -9.09 -32.02
CA GLU A 83 22.89 -10.24 -31.49
C GLU A 83 24.18 -10.48 -32.30
N LYS A 84 24.14 -10.22 -33.60
CA LYS A 84 25.28 -10.37 -34.51
C LYS A 84 26.16 -9.11 -34.61
N GLY A 85 25.83 -8.04 -33.87
CA GLY A 85 26.57 -6.76 -33.89
C GLY A 85 26.56 -6.03 -35.24
N ASN A 86 25.57 -6.28 -36.11
CA ASN A 86 25.52 -5.71 -37.46
C ASN A 86 24.76 -4.37 -37.51
N PHE A 87 25.38 -3.32 -36.96
CA PHE A 87 24.80 -1.98 -36.82
C PHE A 87 24.45 -1.30 -38.16
N ILE A 88 25.20 -1.57 -39.22
CA ILE A 88 24.95 -0.97 -40.55
C ILE A 88 23.60 -1.44 -41.08
N LYS A 89 23.36 -2.75 -41.04
CA LYS A 89 22.12 -3.34 -41.55
C LYS A 89 20.91 -3.00 -40.68
N ILE A 90 21.10 -2.85 -39.36
CA ILE A 90 20.06 -2.33 -38.45
C ILE A 90 19.68 -0.90 -38.84
N SER A 91 20.68 -0.04 -39.06
CA SER A 91 20.44 1.35 -39.47
C SER A 91 19.69 1.43 -40.80
N GLU A 92 19.97 0.55 -41.77
CA GLU A 92 19.24 0.47 -43.03
C GLU A 92 17.77 0.08 -42.82
N ILE A 93 17.49 -0.94 -42.00
CA ILE A 93 16.11 -1.37 -41.70
C ILE A 93 15.32 -0.26 -41.00
N LEU A 94 15.93 0.40 -40.01
CA LEU A 94 15.30 1.51 -39.30
C LEU A 94 14.97 2.67 -40.23
N GLN A 95 15.95 3.11 -41.03
CA GLN A 95 15.84 4.27 -41.89
C GLN A 95 14.84 4.07 -43.04
N PHE A 96 14.91 2.93 -43.72
CA PHE A 96 14.20 2.72 -44.99
C PHE A 96 12.91 1.93 -44.85
N SER A 97 12.71 1.22 -43.74
CA SER A 97 11.56 0.32 -43.58
C SER A 97 10.73 0.59 -42.32
N TYR A 98 11.35 0.55 -41.13
CA TYR A 98 10.60 0.55 -39.87
C TYR A 98 10.05 1.93 -39.47
N LEU A 99 10.88 2.98 -39.44
CA LEU A 99 10.44 4.34 -39.13
C LEU A 99 9.42 4.89 -40.16
N PRO A 100 9.60 4.69 -41.48
CA PRO A 100 8.58 5.06 -42.47
C PRO A 100 7.24 4.33 -42.26
N LEU A 101 7.26 3.07 -41.82
CA LEU A 101 6.05 2.29 -41.53
C LEU A 101 5.33 2.84 -40.29
N LEU A 102 6.05 3.10 -39.19
CA LEU A 102 5.49 3.70 -37.98
C LEU A 102 4.86 5.06 -38.28
N ASN A 103 5.59 5.96 -38.95
CA ASN A 103 5.08 7.28 -39.32
C ASN A 103 3.82 7.24 -40.18
N ARG A 104 3.69 6.25 -41.07
CA ARG A 104 2.50 6.06 -41.90
C ARG A 104 1.30 5.60 -41.06
N ILE A 105 1.51 4.68 -40.12
CA ILE A 105 0.47 4.25 -39.17
C ILE A 105 0.00 5.44 -38.32
N THR A 106 0.94 6.20 -37.76
CA THR A 106 0.65 7.37 -36.92
C THR A 106 -0.14 8.44 -37.67
N LYS A 107 0.23 8.72 -38.93
CA LYS A 107 -0.46 9.70 -39.78
C LYS A 107 -1.90 9.27 -40.10
N ASP A 108 -2.13 7.99 -40.38
CA ASP A 108 -3.47 7.49 -40.69
C ASP A 108 -4.38 7.52 -39.46
N ILE A 109 -3.84 7.26 -38.26
CA ILE A 109 -4.57 7.44 -37.00
C ILE A 109 -4.90 8.93 -36.77
N SER A 110 -3.95 9.85 -36.99
CA SER A 110 -4.19 11.29 -36.80
C SER A 110 -5.29 11.88 -37.69
N LYS A 111 -5.47 11.35 -38.91
CA LYS A 111 -6.51 11.79 -39.85
C LYS A 111 -7.93 11.45 -39.37
N SER A 112 -8.07 10.51 -38.43
CA SER A 112 -9.35 10.13 -37.82
C SER A 112 -9.72 10.97 -36.59
N MET A 113 -8.88 11.94 -36.22
CA MET A 113 -8.90 12.62 -34.91
C MET A 113 -9.00 14.15 -34.97
N ASP A 114 -9.54 14.71 -36.04
CA ASP A 114 -9.64 16.18 -36.16
C ASP A 114 -11.00 16.68 -35.65
N ASP A 115 -11.14 16.78 -34.33
CA ASP A 115 -12.13 17.67 -33.69
C ASP A 115 -11.82 17.89 -32.20
N GLN A 116 -10.93 18.83 -31.85
CA GLN A 116 -10.84 19.35 -30.46
C GLN A 116 -9.96 20.60 -30.29
N LYS A 117 -10.33 21.71 -30.94
CA LYS A 117 -9.73 23.04 -30.62
C LYS A 117 -10.45 23.81 -29.49
N SER A 118 -11.55 23.31 -28.93
CA SER A 118 -12.40 24.05 -27.97
C SER A 118 -12.59 23.42 -26.57
N LYS A 119 -11.99 22.25 -26.26
CA LYS A 119 -12.18 21.58 -24.96
C LYS A 119 -11.52 22.37 -23.81
N LYS A 120 -12.30 22.76 -22.79
CA LYS A 120 -11.81 23.25 -21.51
C LYS A 120 -11.43 22.06 -20.62
N TYR A 121 -10.15 21.88 -20.32
CA TYR A 121 -9.66 20.75 -19.53
C TYR A 121 -9.87 20.99 -18.03
N LYS A 122 -10.31 19.96 -17.31
CA LYS A 122 -10.42 19.94 -15.84
C LYS A 122 -9.16 19.33 -15.25
N ILE A 123 -8.44 20.09 -14.43
CA ILE A 123 -7.22 19.66 -13.75
C ILE A 123 -7.54 19.50 -12.26
N GLY A 124 -7.42 18.28 -11.76
CA GLY A 124 -7.55 17.97 -10.36
C GLY A 124 -6.29 18.34 -9.58
N VAL A 125 -6.36 19.30 -8.66
CA VAL A 125 -5.28 19.56 -7.70
C VAL A 125 -5.57 18.71 -6.46
N PHE A 126 -4.79 17.64 -6.26
CA PHE A 126 -5.13 16.55 -5.34
C PHE A 126 -4.06 16.29 -4.27
N ALA A 127 -4.49 16.03 -3.04
CA ALA A 127 -3.65 15.40 -2.02
C ALA A 127 -4.45 14.40 -1.20
N SER A 128 -3.81 13.31 -0.79
CA SER A 128 -4.49 12.18 -0.16
C SER A 128 -5.33 12.57 1.08
N PHE A 129 -4.83 13.41 1.98
CA PHE A 129 -5.44 13.60 3.31
C PHE A 129 -5.87 15.04 3.65
N HIS A 130 -5.32 16.04 2.98
CA HIS A 130 -5.62 17.45 3.29
C HIS A 130 -5.82 18.22 1.99
N ASN A 131 -6.81 19.09 1.93
CA ASN A 131 -7.11 19.80 0.70
C ASN A 131 -5.91 20.69 0.27
N PRO A 132 -5.40 20.56 -0.97
CA PRO A 132 -4.24 21.34 -1.43
C PRO A 132 -4.40 22.85 -1.29
N ARG A 133 -5.63 23.36 -1.32
CA ARG A 133 -5.94 24.78 -1.08
C ARG A 133 -5.46 25.26 0.29
N ALA A 134 -5.56 24.40 1.32
CA ALA A 134 -5.10 24.71 2.67
C ALA A 134 -3.61 24.37 2.89
N LEU A 135 -3.05 23.48 2.06
CA LEU A 135 -1.64 23.07 2.16
C LEU A 135 -0.68 24.02 1.46
N TYR A 136 -1.07 24.54 0.30
CA TYR A 136 -0.20 25.40 -0.50
C TYR A 136 -0.17 26.83 0.05
N PRO A 137 0.98 27.53 -0.09
CA PRO A 137 1.04 28.97 0.16
C PRO A 137 -0.01 29.69 -0.70
N GLU A 138 -0.62 30.74 -0.16
CA GLU A 138 -1.65 31.52 -0.86
C GLU A 138 -1.17 32.01 -2.23
N ALA A 139 0.07 32.50 -2.32
CA ALA A 139 0.68 32.93 -3.58
C ALA A 139 0.72 31.82 -4.65
N ARG A 140 0.91 30.56 -4.25
CA ARG A 140 0.89 29.42 -5.18
C ARG A 140 -0.52 29.13 -5.67
N VAL A 141 -1.50 29.11 -4.76
CA VAL A 141 -2.90 28.86 -5.13
C VAL A 141 -3.37 29.94 -6.11
N ASN A 142 -3.10 31.22 -5.81
CA ASN A 142 -3.47 32.34 -6.66
C ASN A 142 -2.80 32.27 -8.04
N ALA A 143 -1.49 31.95 -8.10
CA ALA A 143 -0.78 31.78 -9.36
C ALA A 143 -1.37 30.66 -10.23
N LEU A 144 -1.69 29.50 -9.63
CA LEU A 144 -2.31 28.38 -10.34
C LEU A 144 -3.69 28.73 -10.89
N VAL A 145 -4.53 29.40 -10.10
CA VAL A 145 -5.88 29.81 -10.49
C VAL A 145 -5.84 30.80 -11.66
N GLN A 146 -5.05 31.87 -11.53
CA GLN A 146 -4.91 32.88 -12.59
C GLN A 146 -4.37 32.27 -13.89
N GLU A 147 -3.41 31.37 -13.78
CA GLU A 147 -2.83 30.72 -14.95
C GLU A 147 -3.78 29.70 -15.59
N SER A 148 -4.59 29.01 -14.78
CA SER A 148 -5.66 28.14 -15.28
C SER A 148 -6.68 28.91 -16.13
N GLU A 149 -7.08 30.12 -15.69
CA GLU A 149 -7.97 30.98 -16.46
C GLU A 149 -7.33 31.39 -17.80
N ARG A 150 -6.06 31.82 -17.77
CA ARG A 150 -5.30 32.20 -18.98
C ARG A 150 -5.17 31.07 -19.99
N GLN A 151 -4.98 29.83 -19.53
CA GLN A 151 -4.80 28.66 -20.39
C GLN A 151 -6.12 27.93 -20.74
N ASN A 152 -7.27 28.51 -20.38
CA ASN A 152 -8.61 27.95 -20.56
C ASN A 152 -8.74 26.54 -19.99
N THR A 153 -8.44 26.40 -18.69
CA THR A 153 -8.63 25.19 -17.90
C THR A 153 -9.47 25.49 -16.65
N GLN A 154 -9.90 24.45 -15.94
CA GLN A 154 -10.59 24.56 -14.65
C GLN A 154 -9.84 23.75 -13.58
N LEU A 155 -9.54 24.37 -12.44
CA LEU A 155 -8.93 23.67 -11.31
C LEU A 155 -9.99 23.13 -10.36
N LEU A 156 -9.81 21.90 -9.92
CA LEU A 156 -10.65 21.21 -8.94
C LEU A 156 -9.78 20.81 -7.75
N PHE A 157 -9.93 21.44 -6.58
CA PHE A 157 -9.12 21.13 -5.39
C PHE A 157 -9.86 20.13 -4.49
N PHE A 158 -9.31 18.93 -4.30
CA PHE A 158 -9.99 17.84 -3.58
C PHE A 158 -9.04 16.85 -2.89
N THR A 159 -9.60 15.97 -2.08
CA THR A 159 -8.91 14.93 -1.28
C THR A 159 -9.49 13.54 -1.50
N SER A 160 -8.92 12.52 -0.86
CA SER A 160 -9.44 11.14 -0.97
C SER A 160 -10.89 11.00 -0.50
N THR A 161 -11.29 11.75 0.53
CA THR A 161 -12.65 11.68 1.08
C THR A 161 -13.70 12.32 0.16
N ASP A 162 -13.26 13.02 -0.88
CA ASP A 162 -14.12 13.70 -1.83
C ASP A 162 -14.49 12.86 -3.05
N VAL A 163 -13.92 11.66 -3.17
CA VAL A 163 -14.03 10.80 -4.35
C VAL A 163 -15.14 9.78 -4.17
N ASN A 164 -16.00 9.65 -5.19
CA ASN A 164 -16.98 8.58 -5.29
C ASN A 164 -16.75 7.83 -6.61
N PHE A 165 -16.20 6.61 -6.52
CA PHE A 165 -15.94 5.76 -7.69
C PHE A 165 -17.20 5.16 -8.29
N GLU A 166 -18.21 4.80 -7.48
CA GLU A 166 -19.47 4.23 -7.99
C GLU A 166 -20.19 5.18 -8.96
N LYS A 167 -20.09 6.49 -8.70
CA LYS A 167 -20.72 7.54 -9.51
C LYS A 167 -19.75 8.26 -10.43
N GLU A 168 -18.45 7.95 -10.36
CA GLU A 168 -17.37 8.64 -11.06
C GLU A 168 -17.38 10.17 -10.89
N VAL A 169 -17.64 10.63 -9.66
CA VAL A 169 -17.68 12.06 -9.30
C VAL A 169 -16.73 12.39 -8.16
N ILE A 170 -16.29 13.65 -8.12
CA ILE A 170 -15.59 14.25 -7.00
C ILE A 170 -16.34 15.47 -6.47
N THR A 171 -16.17 15.75 -5.18
CA THR A 171 -16.56 17.03 -4.57
C THR A 171 -15.33 17.91 -4.41
N ALA A 172 -15.28 19.04 -5.10
CA ALA A 172 -14.07 19.86 -5.18
C ALA A 172 -14.35 21.33 -4.87
N ASP A 173 -13.36 22.00 -4.29
CA ASP A 173 -13.32 23.46 -4.22
C ASP A 173 -12.86 24.01 -5.58
N VAL A 174 -13.59 24.97 -6.11
CA VAL A 174 -13.36 25.61 -7.41
C VAL A 174 -13.40 27.11 -7.24
N TYR A 175 -12.52 27.82 -7.95
CA TYR A 175 -12.55 29.28 -8.00
C TYR A 175 -13.25 29.73 -9.28
N THR A 176 -14.36 30.46 -9.12
CA THR A 176 -15.19 30.98 -10.22
C THR A 176 -15.64 32.40 -9.85
N ASP A 177 -15.58 33.33 -10.80
CA ASP A 177 -16.08 34.72 -10.64
C ASP A 177 -15.61 35.43 -9.36
N GLY A 178 -14.34 35.21 -8.99
CA GLY A 178 -13.73 35.85 -7.84
C GLY A 178 -14.03 35.18 -6.49
N LYS A 179 -14.76 34.06 -6.46
CA LYS A 179 -15.18 33.36 -5.24
C LYS A 179 -14.85 31.87 -5.27
N TRP A 180 -14.67 31.31 -4.09
CA TRP A 180 -14.51 29.87 -3.91
C TRP A 180 -15.87 29.21 -3.67
N GLU A 181 -16.16 28.16 -4.43
CA GLU A 181 -17.37 27.36 -4.32
C GLU A 181 -17.00 25.88 -4.23
N ARG A 182 -17.78 25.11 -3.45
CA ARG A 182 -17.60 23.66 -3.36
C ARG A 182 -18.68 22.98 -4.17
N ILE A 183 -18.29 22.25 -5.21
CA ILE A 183 -19.21 21.64 -6.18
C ILE A 183 -18.95 20.15 -6.33
N THR A 184 -19.96 19.39 -6.74
CA THR A 184 -19.79 18.00 -7.19
C THR A 184 -19.74 17.96 -8.71
N THR A 185 -18.73 17.29 -9.27
CA THR A 185 -18.54 17.18 -10.72
C THR A 185 -17.87 15.85 -11.08
N HIS A 186 -17.93 15.45 -12.34
CA HIS A 186 -17.23 14.25 -12.82
C HIS A 186 -15.71 14.34 -12.60
N PHE A 187 -15.05 13.18 -12.63
CA PHE A 187 -13.59 13.07 -12.53
C PHE A 187 -12.85 14.07 -13.46
N PRO A 188 -11.71 14.64 -12.99
CA PRO A 188 -10.89 15.53 -13.80
C PRO A 188 -10.25 14.77 -14.97
N ASP A 189 -9.84 15.51 -16.01
CA ASP A 189 -9.13 14.93 -17.16
C ASP A 189 -7.68 14.52 -16.80
N VAL A 190 -7.10 15.13 -15.77
CA VAL A 190 -5.75 14.89 -15.26
C VAL A 190 -5.65 15.34 -13.81
N ILE A 191 -4.78 14.70 -13.03
CA ILE A 191 -4.49 15.06 -11.65
C ILE A 191 -3.07 15.62 -11.53
N ASN A 192 -2.96 16.83 -11.01
CA ASN A 192 -1.75 17.41 -10.46
C ASN A 192 -1.70 17.17 -8.95
N ASN A 193 -0.92 16.18 -8.52
CA ASN A 193 -0.87 15.74 -7.13
C ASN A 193 0.18 16.49 -6.30
N VAL A 194 -0.13 16.74 -5.02
CA VAL A 194 0.77 17.39 -4.07
C VAL A 194 1.76 16.39 -3.46
N GLY A 195 3.01 16.46 -3.90
CA GLY A 195 4.16 15.86 -3.20
C GLY A 195 4.18 14.33 -3.07
N ALA A 196 5.23 13.82 -2.44
CA ALA A 196 5.60 12.40 -2.40
C ALA A 196 5.23 11.67 -1.10
N GLY A 197 4.12 12.06 -0.46
CA GLY A 197 3.71 11.52 0.84
C GLY A 197 3.18 10.09 0.81
N LYS A 198 2.66 9.65 1.96
CA LYS A 198 1.84 8.44 2.08
C LYS A 198 0.63 8.60 1.15
N ARG A 199 0.37 7.61 0.31
CA ARG A 199 -0.81 7.58 -0.56
C ARG A 199 -1.95 6.87 0.15
N SER A 200 -3.16 7.39 0.02
CA SER A 200 -4.37 6.65 0.34
C SER A 200 -4.61 5.54 -0.67
N HIS A 201 -5.47 4.57 -0.33
CA HIS A 201 -5.97 3.60 -1.29
C HIS A 201 -6.72 4.27 -2.45
N ILE A 202 -7.48 5.34 -2.16
CA ILE A 202 -8.17 6.15 -3.16
C ILE A 202 -7.22 6.76 -4.20
N GLU A 203 -6.06 7.30 -3.79
CA GLU A 203 -5.06 7.80 -4.75
C GLU A 203 -4.56 6.69 -5.67
N ARG A 204 -4.36 5.46 -5.14
CA ARG A 204 -3.94 4.31 -5.96
C ARG A 204 -5.01 3.96 -6.98
N LYS A 205 -6.28 3.90 -6.59
CA LYS A 205 -7.41 3.69 -7.51
C LYS A 205 -7.50 4.80 -8.56
N LEU A 206 -7.37 6.08 -8.17
CA LEU A 206 -7.40 7.20 -9.12
C LEU A 206 -6.29 7.10 -10.18
N ARG A 207 -5.07 6.69 -9.81
CA ARG A 207 -3.95 6.52 -10.76
C ARG A 207 -4.19 5.45 -11.82
N ARG A 208 -5.10 4.51 -11.57
CA ARG A 208 -5.50 3.47 -12.55
C ARG A 208 -6.48 4.01 -13.60
N VAL A 209 -7.22 5.08 -13.30
CA VAL A 209 -8.32 5.59 -14.15
C VAL A 209 -8.13 7.02 -14.66
N ILE A 210 -7.29 7.84 -14.00
CA ILE A 210 -6.99 9.22 -14.37
C ILE A 210 -5.48 9.42 -14.49
N PRO A 211 -4.99 10.14 -15.51
CA PRO A 211 -3.59 10.54 -15.63
C PRO A 211 -3.07 11.38 -14.46
N PHE A 212 -1.83 11.19 -14.04
CA PHE A 212 -1.16 12.02 -13.02
C PHE A 212 0.05 12.74 -13.59
N THR A 213 0.34 13.96 -13.11
CA THR A 213 1.51 14.71 -13.55
C THR A 213 2.77 14.39 -12.76
N SER A 214 2.69 14.18 -11.44
CA SER A 214 3.87 14.16 -10.56
C SER A 214 4.14 12.81 -9.88
N PHE A 215 5.41 12.41 -9.90
CA PHE A 215 5.93 11.15 -9.38
C PHE A 215 7.18 11.38 -8.51
N HIS A 216 7.47 10.46 -7.58
CA HIS A 216 8.52 10.69 -6.60
C HIS A 216 9.91 10.35 -7.12
N VAL A 217 10.83 11.29 -6.96
CA VAL A 217 12.26 11.05 -7.08
C VAL A 217 12.77 10.63 -5.72
N GLY A 218 13.41 9.46 -5.64
CA GLY A 218 13.81 8.86 -4.36
C GLY A 218 14.64 9.79 -3.46
N ASN A 219 14.79 9.39 -2.19
CA ASN A 219 15.48 10.16 -1.15
C ASN A 219 16.99 10.40 -1.40
N LYS A 220 17.62 11.15 -0.48
CA LYS A 220 19.05 11.55 -0.45
C LYS A 220 20.06 10.42 -0.68
N LEU A 221 19.66 9.16 -0.50
CA LEU A 221 20.50 7.99 -0.77
C LEU A 221 20.12 7.30 -2.09
N SER A 222 18.83 7.03 -2.29
CA SER A 222 18.35 6.22 -3.41
C SER A 222 18.57 6.86 -4.77
N LEU A 223 18.48 8.20 -4.88
CA LEU A 223 18.77 8.91 -6.13
C LEU A 223 20.26 8.80 -6.50
N PRO A 224 21.23 9.20 -5.64
CA PRO A 224 22.65 9.04 -5.95
C PRO A 224 23.05 7.58 -6.24
N MET A 225 22.53 6.62 -5.49
CA MET A 225 22.77 5.19 -5.77
C MET A 225 22.26 4.76 -7.15
N ARG A 226 21.10 5.27 -7.56
CA ARG A 226 20.52 4.97 -8.88
C ARG A 226 21.38 5.57 -9.99
N MET A 227 21.81 6.83 -9.86
CA MET A 227 22.73 7.45 -10.82
C MET A 227 24.05 6.67 -10.92
N ALA A 228 24.64 6.29 -9.78
CA ALA A 228 25.88 5.50 -9.74
C ALA A 228 25.77 4.18 -10.51
N LYS A 229 24.60 3.50 -10.44
CA LYS A 229 24.33 2.26 -11.19
C LYS A 229 24.41 2.45 -12.71
N TYR A 230 23.89 3.56 -13.23
CA TYR A 230 23.81 3.82 -14.67
C TYR A 230 24.94 4.71 -15.23
N LYS A 231 25.90 5.11 -14.38
CA LYS A 231 27.19 5.72 -14.73
C LYS A 231 27.17 7.04 -15.51
N LYS A 232 26.02 7.66 -15.77
CA LYS A 232 25.92 8.98 -16.41
C LYS A 232 25.75 10.09 -15.36
N TYR A 233 26.50 11.19 -15.50
CA TYR A 233 26.55 12.33 -14.55
C TYR A 233 26.98 11.94 -13.12
N VAL A 234 27.61 10.77 -12.95
CA VAL A 234 28.08 10.28 -11.64
C VAL A 234 29.25 11.09 -11.14
N GLU A 235 30.06 11.63 -12.04
CA GLU A 235 31.19 12.53 -11.77
C GLU A 235 30.77 13.85 -11.11
N LEU A 236 29.49 14.23 -11.24
CA LEU A 236 28.91 15.40 -10.57
C LEU A 236 28.52 15.11 -9.12
N LEU A 237 28.31 13.84 -8.75
CA LEU A 237 27.90 13.48 -7.40
C LEU A 237 29.03 13.76 -6.40
N VAL A 238 28.66 14.36 -5.27
CA VAL A 238 29.55 14.44 -4.12
C VAL A 238 29.78 13.01 -3.60
N PRO A 239 31.05 12.58 -3.43
CA PRO A 239 31.35 11.25 -2.88
C PRO A 239 30.64 11.04 -1.55
N PHE A 240 29.98 9.89 -1.39
CA PHE A 240 29.18 9.58 -0.20
C PHE A 240 29.28 8.12 0.21
N ARG A 241 29.01 7.83 1.48
CA ARG A 241 28.80 6.49 2.03
C ARG A 241 27.66 6.48 3.04
N LEU A 242 27.06 5.31 3.25
CA LEU A 242 26.03 5.09 4.27
C LEU A 242 26.70 4.78 5.61
N CYS A 243 26.30 5.45 6.69
CA CYS A 243 26.90 5.26 8.01
C CYS A 243 26.32 4.01 8.69
N ARG A 244 27.02 2.88 8.61
CA ARG A 244 26.60 1.61 9.26
C ARG A 244 27.40 1.22 10.49
N ASN A 245 28.68 1.61 10.50
CA ASN A 245 29.63 1.29 11.56
C ASN A 245 30.73 2.35 11.58
N GLU A 246 31.48 2.41 12.68
CA GLU A 246 32.58 3.37 12.87
C GLU A 246 33.72 3.17 11.86
N VAL A 247 34.05 1.92 11.52
CA VAL A 247 35.18 1.59 10.63
C VAL A 247 35.01 2.27 9.27
N GLU A 248 33.84 2.11 8.65
CA GLU A 248 33.52 2.76 7.37
C GLU A 248 33.55 4.29 7.45
N ILE A 249 33.16 4.87 8.59
CA ILE A 249 33.18 6.32 8.82
C ILE A 249 34.63 6.83 8.94
N HIS A 250 35.47 6.12 9.71
CA HIS A 250 36.88 6.46 9.89
C HIS A 250 37.69 6.32 8.61
N GLU A 251 37.45 5.27 7.82
CA GLU A 251 38.04 5.12 6.49
C GLU A 251 37.68 6.32 5.60
N PHE A 252 36.40 6.72 5.58
CA PHE A 252 35.95 7.85 4.78
C PHE A 252 36.57 9.18 5.24
N LEU A 253 36.70 9.40 6.56
CA LEU A 253 37.36 10.57 7.16
C LEU A 253 38.86 10.61 6.91
N LYS A 254 39.53 9.45 6.81
CA LYS A 254 40.96 9.38 6.50
C LYS A 254 41.26 9.90 5.10
N ASP A 255 40.39 9.57 4.14
CA ASP A 255 40.53 10.01 2.75
C ASP A 255 39.98 11.44 2.53
N ASN A 256 39.26 12.01 3.51
CA ASN A 256 38.61 13.31 3.40
C ASN A 256 38.75 14.11 4.70
N ASN A 257 39.65 15.10 4.73
CA ASN A 257 39.94 15.92 5.91
C ASN A 257 38.71 16.66 6.49
N LYS A 258 37.70 16.96 5.67
CA LYS A 258 36.42 17.53 6.09
C LYS A 258 35.26 16.80 5.41
N VAL A 259 34.26 16.44 6.19
CA VAL A 259 33.07 15.70 5.73
C VAL A 259 31.79 16.34 6.27
N VAL A 260 30.66 15.94 5.69
CA VAL A 260 29.34 16.31 6.16
C VAL A 260 28.50 15.06 6.41
N PHE A 261 27.97 14.93 7.62
CA PHE A 261 26.97 13.93 7.96
C PHE A 261 25.58 14.54 7.73
N LYS A 262 24.72 13.82 7.02
CA LYS A 262 23.34 14.24 6.74
C LYS A 262 22.37 13.14 7.14
N TYR A 263 21.41 13.47 7.99
CA TYR A 263 20.32 12.56 8.31
C TYR A 263 19.43 12.31 7.10
N LEU A 264 19.07 11.06 6.86
CA LEU A 264 18.30 10.66 5.69
C LEU A 264 16.85 11.15 5.73
N GLN A 265 16.26 11.28 6.93
CA GLN A 265 14.86 11.69 7.09
C GLN A 265 14.70 13.18 7.43
N SER A 266 15.78 13.95 7.63
CA SER A 266 15.64 15.38 7.96
C SER A 266 15.28 16.22 6.74
N ASN A 267 14.49 17.28 6.96
CA ASN A 267 14.24 18.33 5.98
C ASN A 267 14.91 19.64 6.44
N ARG A 268 15.10 20.60 5.54
CA ARG A 268 15.45 22.01 5.84
C ARG A 268 16.81 22.28 6.53
N GLY A 269 17.72 21.32 6.54
CA GLY A 269 19.08 21.53 7.04
C GLY A 269 19.30 21.21 8.52
N GLU A 270 18.33 20.57 9.17
CA GLU A 270 18.45 20.01 10.51
C GLU A 270 19.23 18.68 10.49
N ASN A 271 19.91 18.35 11.59
CA ASN A 271 20.75 17.15 11.73
C ASN A 271 21.79 17.02 10.62
N ILE A 272 22.48 18.14 10.34
CA ILE A 272 23.63 18.19 9.44
C ILE A 272 24.87 18.60 10.26
N TYR A 273 25.86 17.71 10.28
CA TYR A 273 27.09 17.91 11.03
C TYR A 273 28.28 18.00 10.08
N PHE A 274 29.03 19.10 10.13
CA PHE A 274 30.30 19.21 9.43
C PHE A 274 31.40 18.77 10.38
N VAL A 275 32.21 17.80 9.97
CA VAL A 275 33.30 17.27 10.80
C VAL A 275 34.62 17.50 10.09
N THR A 276 35.55 18.16 10.77
CA THR A 276 36.93 18.36 10.30
C THR A 276 37.91 17.65 11.22
N LYS A 277 38.75 16.77 10.68
CA LYS A 277 39.81 16.12 11.44
C LYS A 277 41.01 17.07 11.57
N LYS A 278 41.38 17.40 12.80
CA LYS A 278 42.50 18.30 13.15
C LYS A 278 43.52 17.52 14.00
N GLY A 279 44.34 16.69 13.35
CA GLY A 279 45.28 15.79 14.04
C GLY A 279 44.53 14.71 14.83
N THR A 280 44.67 14.71 16.16
CA THR A 280 43.99 13.78 17.08
C THR A 280 42.62 14.27 17.58
N ARG A 281 42.18 15.47 17.16
CA ARG A 281 40.91 16.07 17.57
C ARG A 281 39.97 16.23 16.39
N TYR A 282 38.68 16.35 16.69
CA TYR A 282 37.62 16.52 15.70
C TYR A 282 36.84 17.80 15.98
N ALA A 283 36.79 18.70 15.00
CA ALA A 283 35.90 19.86 15.06
C ALA A 283 34.55 19.45 14.45
N VAL A 284 33.51 19.39 15.28
CA VAL A 284 32.14 19.09 14.89
C VAL A 284 31.34 20.38 14.89
N GLN A 285 30.86 20.79 13.73
CA GLN A 285 30.05 22.00 13.55
C GLN A 285 28.61 21.62 13.20
N GLU A 286 27.68 22.15 13.98
CA GLU A 286 26.23 22.07 13.76
C GLU A 286 25.69 23.50 13.64
N HIS A 287 25.10 23.83 12.49
CA HIS A 287 24.72 25.20 12.14
C HIS A 287 25.89 26.20 12.34
N LYS A 288 25.77 27.12 13.31
CA LYS A 288 26.77 28.15 13.67
C LYS A 288 27.66 27.74 14.84
N ASN A 289 27.35 26.63 15.51
CA ASN A 289 28.05 26.18 16.71
C ASN A 289 29.13 25.17 16.35
N GLU A 290 30.37 25.41 16.76
CA GLU A 290 31.49 24.48 16.63
C GLU A 290 31.90 23.98 18.01
N ARG A 291 32.09 22.67 18.14
CA ARG A 291 32.70 22.03 19.29
C ARG A 291 33.93 21.23 18.86
N ILE A 292 34.96 21.25 19.71
CA ILE A 292 36.18 20.47 19.48
C ILE A 292 36.15 19.27 20.44
N LEU A 293 36.17 18.07 19.87
CA LEU A 293 36.13 16.81 20.60
C LEU A 293 37.52 16.15 20.62
N SER A 294 37.85 15.49 21.74
CA SER A 294 38.94 14.51 21.76
C SER A 294 38.57 13.30 20.89
N GLN A 295 39.49 12.38 20.69
CA GLN A 295 39.18 11.15 19.97
C GLN A 295 38.09 10.35 20.69
N GLU A 296 38.20 10.18 22.00
CA GLU A 296 37.25 9.43 22.82
C GLU A 296 35.84 10.05 22.78
N ALA A 297 35.75 11.37 22.94
CA ALA A 297 34.48 12.09 22.87
C ALA A 297 33.85 12.07 21.46
N PHE A 298 34.68 11.97 20.41
CA PHE A 298 34.19 11.83 19.05
C PHE A 298 33.60 10.43 18.79
N GLU A 299 34.23 9.37 19.29
CA GLU A 299 33.67 8.01 19.18
C GLU A 299 32.33 7.92 19.93
N GLU A 300 32.26 8.48 21.15
CA GLU A 300 31.01 8.55 21.91
C GLU A 300 29.92 9.30 21.13
N TRP A 301 30.28 10.43 20.50
CA TRP A 301 29.34 11.17 19.65
C TRP A 301 28.89 10.37 18.42
N LEU A 302 29.80 9.62 17.77
CA LEU A 302 29.42 8.75 16.66
C LEU A 302 28.40 7.70 17.10
N GLN A 303 28.62 7.06 18.24
CA GLN A 303 27.71 6.03 18.77
C GLN A 303 26.34 6.60 19.18
N THR A 304 26.34 7.73 19.87
CA THR A 304 25.13 8.31 20.47
C THR A 304 24.32 9.17 19.52
N VAL A 305 24.89 9.64 18.40
CA VAL A 305 24.18 10.54 17.47
C VAL A 305 24.12 9.98 16.06
N ILE A 306 25.24 9.51 15.50
CA ILE A 306 25.30 9.08 14.09
C ILE A 306 24.87 7.62 13.91
N LEU A 307 25.20 6.76 14.88
CA LEU A 307 25.01 5.31 14.83
C LEU A 307 23.96 4.78 15.80
N GLU A 308 23.27 5.67 16.54
CA GLU A 308 22.14 5.30 17.42
C GLU A 308 21.09 4.50 16.63
N GLU A 309 20.69 5.03 15.48
CA GLU A 309 19.95 4.29 14.45
C GLU A 309 20.87 3.98 13.26
N LYS A 310 21.47 2.78 13.23
CA LYS A 310 22.41 2.38 12.19
C LYS A 310 21.82 2.53 10.78
N GLY A 311 22.54 3.21 9.90
CA GLY A 311 22.13 3.45 8.51
C GLY A 311 21.18 4.64 8.32
N SER A 312 20.95 5.44 9.36
CA SER A 312 20.07 6.63 9.28
C SER A 312 20.78 7.89 8.78
N PHE A 313 22.12 7.91 8.77
CA PHE A 313 22.96 8.98 8.23
C PHE A 313 23.74 8.56 6.98
N ILE A 314 24.01 9.53 6.11
CA ILE A 314 25.09 9.43 5.11
C ILE A 314 26.24 10.35 5.49
N VAL A 315 27.46 9.94 5.18
CA VAL A 315 28.65 10.79 5.21
C VAL A 315 29.01 11.17 3.77
N GLN A 316 29.23 12.46 3.51
CA GLN A 316 29.66 12.97 2.21
C GLN A 316 30.95 13.78 2.35
N ARG A 317 31.77 13.80 1.29
CA ARG A 317 32.92 14.70 1.22
C ARG A 317 32.44 16.15 1.30
N TYR A 318 33.11 16.98 2.10
CA TYR A 318 32.85 18.42 2.05
C TYR A 318 33.43 19.00 0.75
N ILE A 319 32.58 19.66 -0.03
CA ILE A 319 32.98 20.44 -1.20
C ILE A 319 33.01 21.91 -0.80
N HIS A 320 34.12 22.58 -1.09
CA HIS A 320 34.30 23.97 -0.72
C HIS A 320 33.73 24.90 -1.82
N THR A 321 32.50 25.38 -1.60
CA THR A 321 31.80 26.25 -2.56
C THR A 321 31.46 27.57 -1.87
N ARG A 322 32.41 28.50 -1.89
CA ARG A 322 32.29 29.81 -1.24
C ARG A 322 32.61 30.97 -2.19
N THR A 323 31.92 32.10 -1.99
CA THR A 323 32.18 33.34 -2.74
C THR A 323 33.53 33.95 -2.36
N LYS A 324 33.98 34.97 -3.09
CA LYS A 324 35.16 35.78 -2.74
C LYS A 324 35.06 36.43 -1.35
N GLU A 325 33.85 36.61 -0.84
CA GLU A 325 33.57 37.14 0.49
C GLU A 325 33.36 36.06 1.56
N ASP A 326 33.70 34.80 1.25
CA ASP A 326 33.59 33.64 2.14
C ASP A 326 32.14 33.26 2.50
N GLU A 327 31.16 33.52 1.62
CA GLU A 327 29.77 33.07 1.78
C GLU A 327 29.55 31.70 1.10
N PRO A 328 29.00 30.67 1.78
CA PRO A 328 28.69 29.41 1.12
C PRO A 328 27.55 29.59 0.12
N TYR A 329 27.65 28.98 -1.06
CA TYR A 329 26.59 29.07 -2.08
C TYR A 329 26.38 27.78 -2.88
N HIS A 330 25.20 27.70 -3.49
CA HIS A 330 24.87 26.83 -4.62
C HIS A 330 23.88 27.54 -5.55
N PHE A 331 23.75 27.06 -6.78
CA PHE A 331 22.74 27.45 -7.74
C PHE A 331 21.55 26.49 -7.63
N ARG A 332 20.36 27.03 -7.33
CA ARG A 332 19.10 26.29 -7.40
C ARG A 332 18.52 26.47 -8.79
N ALA A 333 18.60 25.43 -9.61
CA ALA A 333 17.91 25.37 -10.90
C ALA A 333 16.54 24.70 -10.73
N HIS A 334 15.46 25.44 -11.00
CA HIS A 334 14.11 24.92 -11.08
C HIS A 334 13.75 24.66 -12.54
N VAL A 335 13.54 23.40 -12.88
CA VAL A 335 13.23 22.93 -14.24
C VAL A 335 11.90 22.19 -14.24
N GLN A 336 11.12 22.35 -15.30
CA GLN A 336 9.80 21.75 -15.46
C GLN A 336 9.58 21.29 -16.90
N LYS A 337 8.73 20.28 -17.09
CA LYS A 337 8.15 19.99 -18.40
C LYS A 337 7.15 21.09 -18.77
N ASN A 338 7.18 21.51 -20.02
CA ASN A 338 6.27 22.51 -20.57
C ASN A 338 5.04 21.86 -21.22
N GLY A 339 4.20 22.67 -21.89
CA GLY A 339 3.01 22.20 -22.62
C GLY A 339 3.28 21.31 -23.86
N GLU A 340 4.54 21.03 -24.18
CA GLU A 340 4.96 20.06 -25.20
C GLU A 340 5.60 18.81 -24.57
N GLY A 341 5.59 18.69 -23.24
CA GLY A 341 6.25 17.60 -22.52
C GLY A 341 7.77 17.69 -22.47
N LYS A 342 8.37 18.82 -22.91
CA LYS A 342 9.83 19.02 -22.96
C LYS A 342 10.33 19.71 -21.70
N TRP A 343 11.49 19.28 -21.19
CA TRP A 343 12.16 19.92 -20.07
C TRP A 343 12.68 21.32 -20.45
N GLY A 344 12.35 22.29 -19.62
CA GLY A 344 12.82 23.67 -19.73
C GLY A 344 13.18 24.26 -18.37
N LEU A 345 13.95 25.33 -18.39
CA LEU A 345 14.30 26.08 -17.18
C LEU A 345 13.16 27.03 -16.82
N THR A 346 12.57 26.84 -15.65
CA THR A 346 11.55 27.76 -15.11
C THR A 346 12.23 28.94 -14.42
N HIS A 347 13.22 28.67 -13.56
CA HIS A 347 13.96 29.72 -12.86
C HIS A 347 15.29 29.20 -12.34
N ILE A 348 16.32 30.06 -12.28
CA ILE A 348 17.60 29.75 -11.66
C ILE A 348 18.08 30.93 -10.85
N TYR A 349 18.64 30.66 -9.67
CA TYR A 349 19.22 31.68 -8.81
C TYR A 349 20.27 31.08 -7.87
N PRO A 350 21.36 31.79 -7.56
CA PRO A 350 22.26 31.46 -6.47
C PRO A 350 21.56 31.65 -5.12
N ARG A 351 21.78 30.71 -4.21
CA ARG A 351 21.42 30.80 -2.80
C ARG A 351 22.70 30.93 -2.00
N LEU A 352 22.84 32.02 -1.25
CA LEU A 352 23.98 32.31 -0.41
C LEU A 352 23.58 32.15 1.06
N GLY A 353 24.47 31.53 1.85
CA GLY A 353 24.31 31.39 3.29
C GLY A 353 25.16 32.36 4.09
N ASN A 354 25.00 32.30 5.41
CA ASN A 354 25.79 33.09 6.32
C ASN A 354 27.28 32.66 6.30
N ARG A 355 28.21 33.62 6.29
CA ARG A 355 29.67 33.38 6.33
C ARG A 355 30.12 32.45 7.47
N LYS A 356 29.47 32.52 8.64
CA LYS A 356 29.75 31.68 9.82
C LYS A 356 29.20 30.25 9.73
N SER A 357 28.42 29.95 8.70
CA SER A 357 27.84 28.62 8.45
C SER A 357 28.53 27.97 7.26
N ASN A 358 28.46 26.63 7.15
CA ASN A 358 28.78 25.91 5.92
C ASN A 358 27.54 25.63 5.05
N LEU A 359 26.35 26.00 5.52
CA LEU A 359 25.09 25.81 4.82
C LEU A 359 24.68 27.10 4.11
N SER A 360 24.34 26.97 2.84
CA SER A 360 23.73 28.00 1.99
C SER A 360 22.20 28.03 2.13
N ASN A 361 21.68 27.96 3.36
CA ASN A 361 20.24 27.89 3.62
C ASN A 361 19.64 29.30 3.71
N VAL A 362 18.66 29.60 2.86
CA VAL A 362 17.99 30.91 2.82
C VAL A 362 17.10 31.14 4.05
N ALA A 363 16.58 30.06 4.66
CA ALA A 363 15.63 30.16 5.78
C ALA A 363 16.25 30.63 7.11
N THR A 364 17.58 30.65 7.23
CA THR A 364 18.33 30.97 8.47
C THR A 364 19.43 31.98 8.18
N ASP A 365 19.04 33.18 7.72
CA ASP A 365 19.89 34.33 7.39
C ASP A 365 20.64 34.27 6.04
N GLY A 366 20.12 33.52 5.06
CA GLY A 366 20.66 33.50 3.69
C GLY A 366 19.95 34.48 2.76
N ARG A 367 20.50 34.68 1.56
CA ARG A 367 19.92 35.53 0.50
C ARG A 367 19.93 34.84 -0.86
N VAL A 368 19.10 35.31 -1.77
CA VAL A 368 19.16 34.95 -3.20
C VAL A 368 19.82 36.09 -3.97
N ASP A 369 20.43 35.78 -5.10
CA ASP A 369 21.07 36.77 -5.98
C ASP A 369 20.59 36.62 -7.43
N ASN A 370 20.93 37.58 -8.29
CA ASN A 370 20.75 37.42 -9.74
C ASN A 370 21.82 36.45 -10.27
N PHE A 371 21.41 35.48 -11.08
CA PHE A 371 22.30 34.43 -11.59
C PHE A 371 23.44 34.96 -12.46
N HIS A 372 23.14 35.85 -13.40
CA HIS A 372 24.13 36.42 -14.31
C HIS A 372 25.09 37.33 -13.55
N ASP A 373 24.56 38.28 -12.76
CA ASP A 373 25.37 39.25 -12.02
C ASP A 373 26.30 38.57 -11.00
N PHE A 374 25.81 37.52 -10.35
CA PHE A 374 26.62 36.68 -9.46
C PHE A 374 27.80 36.06 -10.21
N LEU A 375 27.57 35.45 -11.37
CA LEU A 375 28.63 34.81 -12.14
C LEU A 375 29.67 35.82 -12.64
N VAL A 376 29.23 36.99 -13.11
CA VAL A 376 30.11 38.10 -13.52
C VAL A 376 30.98 38.55 -12.35
N ARG A 377 30.38 38.75 -11.17
CA ARG A 377 31.09 39.19 -9.95
C ARG A 377 32.09 38.15 -9.43
N GLU A 378 31.69 36.88 -9.34
CA GLU A 378 32.54 35.83 -8.77
C GLU A 378 33.59 35.31 -9.77
N TYR A 379 33.29 35.26 -11.07
CA TYR A 379 34.14 34.59 -12.06
C TYR A 379 34.66 35.46 -13.23
N GLY A 380 34.23 36.72 -13.34
CA GLY A 380 34.71 37.65 -14.36
C GLY A 380 34.63 37.07 -15.77
N GLY A 381 35.76 37.01 -16.49
CA GLY A 381 35.81 36.52 -17.88
C GLY A 381 35.40 35.05 -18.09
N LYS A 382 35.20 34.25 -17.03
CA LYS A 382 34.66 32.88 -17.14
C LYS A 382 33.14 32.80 -16.94
N ALA A 383 32.47 33.92 -16.63
CA ALA A 383 31.06 33.96 -16.27
C ALA A 383 30.15 33.33 -17.34
N GLU A 384 30.28 33.75 -18.61
CA GLU A 384 29.46 33.25 -19.72
C GLU A 384 29.59 31.73 -19.91
N LYS A 385 30.81 31.21 -19.77
CA LYS A 385 31.07 29.76 -19.84
C LYS A 385 30.32 29.03 -18.72
N TYR A 386 30.50 29.47 -17.46
CA TYR A 386 29.87 28.84 -16.31
C TYR A 386 28.34 28.95 -16.37
N GLU A 387 27.83 30.06 -16.86
CA GLU A 387 26.40 30.28 -17.09
C GLU A 387 25.85 29.25 -18.07
N SER A 388 26.46 29.15 -19.26
CA SER A 388 26.06 28.20 -20.31
C SER A 388 26.14 26.74 -19.82
N ASP A 389 27.22 26.38 -19.13
CA ASP A 389 27.43 25.03 -18.61
C ASP A 389 26.39 24.66 -17.55
N ILE A 390 26.08 25.54 -16.59
CA ILE A 390 25.07 25.28 -15.54
C ILE A 390 23.68 25.14 -16.16
N LEU A 391 23.31 26.01 -17.10
CA LEU A 391 22.02 25.96 -17.79
C LEU A 391 21.86 24.63 -18.54
N ARG A 392 22.88 24.22 -19.30
CA ARG A 392 22.91 22.94 -20.02
C ARG A 392 22.81 21.76 -19.06
N LEU A 393 23.67 21.72 -18.04
CA LEU A 393 23.71 20.63 -17.04
C LEU A 393 22.36 20.47 -16.33
N SER A 394 21.68 21.57 -15.99
CA SER A 394 20.37 21.53 -15.33
C SER A 394 19.33 20.75 -16.14
N ILE A 395 19.27 20.99 -17.46
CA ILE A 395 18.33 20.30 -18.35
C ILE A 395 18.77 18.85 -18.61
N GLU A 396 20.06 18.64 -18.83
CA GLU A 396 20.63 17.31 -19.08
C GLU A 396 20.46 16.34 -17.91
N ILE A 397 20.69 16.82 -16.68
CA ILE A 397 20.46 16.06 -15.45
C ILE A 397 18.97 15.75 -15.31
N ALA A 398 18.09 16.73 -15.56
CA ALA A 398 16.64 16.52 -15.48
C ALA A 398 16.17 15.43 -16.45
N LEU A 399 16.60 15.50 -17.71
CA LEU A 399 16.32 14.49 -18.73
C LEU A 399 16.86 13.11 -18.33
N HIS A 400 18.06 13.05 -17.76
CA HIS A 400 18.64 11.78 -17.32
C HIS A 400 17.86 11.18 -16.16
N LEU A 401 17.55 11.99 -15.13
CA LEU A 401 16.74 11.56 -14.01
C LEU A 401 15.36 11.10 -14.50
N ASP A 402 14.68 11.87 -15.33
CA ASP A 402 13.38 11.51 -15.88
C ASP A 402 13.39 10.13 -16.57
N LYS A 403 14.42 9.83 -17.37
CA LYS A 403 14.64 8.49 -17.96
C LYS A 403 14.81 7.39 -16.90
N LEU A 404 15.53 7.67 -15.80
CA LEU A 404 15.68 6.73 -14.68
C LEU A 404 14.40 6.49 -13.88
N TYR A 405 13.36 7.29 -14.12
CA TYR A 405 12.05 7.20 -13.48
C TYR A 405 10.91 7.00 -14.51
N GLY A 406 11.21 6.38 -15.65
CA GLY A 406 10.18 5.97 -16.63
C GLY A 406 9.49 7.14 -17.32
N LEU A 407 10.16 8.29 -17.44
CA LEU A 407 9.65 9.53 -18.05
C LEU A 407 8.49 10.19 -17.27
N ALA A 408 8.27 9.78 -16.03
CA ALA A 408 7.13 10.20 -15.23
C ALA A 408 7.35 11.51 -14.45
N LEU A 409 8.56 12.08 -14.46
CA LEU A 409 8.85 13.30 -13.69
C LEU A 409 8.32 14.54 -14.43
N ASP A 410 7.84 15.52 -13.68
CA ASP A 410 7.27 16.78 -14.22
C ASP A 410 8.06 18.02 -13.82
N GLU A 411 8.63 18.02 -12.61
CA GLU A 411 9.44 19.13 -12.10
C GLU A 411 10.58 18.68 -11.18
N LEU A 412 11.69 19.42 -11.24
CA LEU A 412 12.87 19.19 -10.40
C LEU A 412 13.49 20.50 -9.93
N GLY A 413 13.94 20.52 -8.68
CA GLY A 413 14.92 21.48 -8.18
C GLY A 413 16.27 20.79 -8.09
N ILE A 414 17.28 21.30 -8.80
CA ILE A 414 18.63 20.75 -8.85
C ILE A 414 19.57 21.77 -8.21
N ASP A 415 20.36 21.31 -7.23
CA ASP A 415 21.35 22.14 -6.53
C ASP A 415 22.74 21.85 -7.09
N LEU A 416 23.26 22.82 -7.84
CA LEU A 416 24.58 22.76 -8.48
C LEU A 416 25.55 23.74 -7.82
N ALA A 417 26.84 23.44 -7.84
CA ALA A 417 27.87 24.38 -7.39
C ALA A 417 29.15 24.23 -8.21
N ILE A 418 30.01 25.24 -8.12
CA ILE A 418 31.33 25.27 -8.75
C ILE A 418 32.35 25.39 -7.60
N ASP A 419 33.34 24.49 -7.54
CA ASP A 419 34.40 24.58 -6.54
C ASP A 419 35.52 25.55 -6.95
N GLU A 420 36.50 25.76 -6.06
CA GLU A 420 37.65 26.63 -6.29
C GLU A 420 38.51 26.25 -7.51
N ASN A 421 38.43 25.00 -7.97
CA ASN A 421 39.14 24.50 -9.14
C ASN A 421 38.31 24.60 -10.43
N GLY A 422 37.10 25.13 -10.35
CA GLY A 422 36.18 25.26 -11.49
C GLY A 422 35.45 23.97 -11.84
N ARG A 423 35.42 22.98 -10.94
CA ARG A 423 34.67 21.73 -11.14
C ARG A 423 33.22 21.87 -10.69
N TYR A 424 32.31 21.29 -11.47
CA TYR A 424 30.89 21.24 -11.16
C TYR A 424 30.56 20.11 -10.19
N TRP A 425 29.66 20.40 -9.25
CA TRP A 425 29.14 19.44 -8.27
C TRP A 425 27.62 19.54 -8.20
N MET A 426 26.96 18.40 -8.05
CA MET A 426 25.53 18.30 -7.75
C MET A 426 25.36 17.87 -6.29
N HIS A 427 24.78 18.75 -5.48
CA HIS A 427 24.55 18.51 -4.06
C HIS A 427 23.27 17.72 -3.79
N GLU A 428 22.20 18.05 -4.52
CA GLU A 428 20.88 17.44 -4.37
C GLU A 428 20.05 17.62 -5.65
N ALA A 429 19.09 16.73 -5.87
CA ALA A 429 18.00 16.92 -6.81
C ALA A 429 16.71 16.43 -6.17
N ASN A 430 15.64 17.21 -6.26
CA ASN A 430 14.39 16.96 -5.54
C ASN A 430 13.19 17.32 -6.41
N ASN A 431 12.14 16.50 -6.37
CA ASN A 431 10.86 16.81 -7.02
C ASN A 431 10.05 17.79 -6.17
N GLY A 432 9.22 18.61 -6.81
CA GLY A 432 8.36 19.58 -6.12
C GLY A 432 9.12 20.58 -5.24
N PRO A 433 10.16 21.27 -5.75
CA PRO A 433 10.96 22.17 -4.93
C PRO A 433 10.11 23.31 -4.33
N GLN A 434 10.52 23.81 -3.17
CA GLN A 434 9.92 25.01 -2.62
C GLN A 434 10.29 26.23 -3.47
N THR A 435 9.29 27.03 -3.78
CA THR A 435 9.41 28.25 -4.57
C THR A 435 8.88 29.41 -3.71
N ALA A 436 9.73 30.40 -3.43
CA ALA A 436 9.35 31.55 -2.60
C ALA A 436 9.17 32.84 -3.43
N TYR A 437 9.66 32.87 -4.68
CA TYR A 437 9.75 34.11 -5.47
C TYR A 437 9.35 33.98 -6.95
N HIS A 438 8.81 32.82 -7.38
CA HIS A 438 8.51 32.57 -8.80
C HIS A 438 7.33 31.61 -9.01
N GLU A 439 6.31 31.68 -8.15
CA GLU A 439 5.10 30.84 -8.26
C GLU A 439 4.34 31.06 -9.59
N GLU A 440 4.30 32.30 -10.10
CA GLU A 440 3.67 32.60 -11.41
C GLU A 440 4.36 31.86 -12.56
N LYS A 441 5.71 31.90 -12.61
CA LYS A 441 6.49 31.16 -13.62
C LYS A 441 6.29 29.66 -13.49
N ARG A 442 6.17 29.15 -12.27
CA ARG A 442 5.88 27.73 -12.00
C ARG A 442 4.50 27.33 -12.52
N ALA A 443 3.49 28.16 -12.26
CA ALA A 443 2.11 27.89 -12.66
C ALA A 443 1.99 27.72 -14.18
N VAL A 444 2.69 28.53 -14.98
CA VAL A 444 2.67 28.45 -16.46
C VAL A 444 2.95 27.04 -16.95
N ASN A 445 4.07 26.46 -16.52
CA ASN A 445 4.46 25.11 -16.95
C ASN A 445 3.61 24.03 -16.28
N THR A 446 3.19 24.23 -15.02
CA THR A 446 2.35 23.27 -14.29
C THR A 446 1.01 23.05 -14.98
N ILE A 447 0.31 24.13 -15.34
CA ILE A 447 -0.98 24.07 -16.04
C ILE A 447 -0.81 23.56 -17.47
N ALA A 448 0.21 24.06 -18.19
CA ALA A 448 0.46 23.67 -19.56
C ALA A 448 0.80 22.17 -19.67
N TYR A 449 1.63 21.64 -18.77
CA TYR A 449 1.99 20.23 -18.76
C TYR A 449 0.82 19.33 -18.35
N ALA A 450 0.02 19.72 -17.35
CA ALA A 450 -1.19 19.00 -16.99
C ALA A 450 -2.15 18.89 -18.21
N LYS A 451 -2.35 20.01 -18.92
CA LYS A 451 -3.13 20.05 -20.15
C LYS A 451 -2.53 19.16 -21.25
N TYR A 452 -1.21 19.13 -21.39
CA TYR A 452 -0.51 18.23 -22.32
C TYR A 452 -0.77 16.75 -21.99
N ILE A 453 -0.67 16.36 -20.71
CA ILE A 453 -0.94 15.00 -20.25
C ILE A 453 -2.40 14.62 -20.50
N ALA A 454 -3.35 15.51 -20.18
CA ALA A 454 -4.76 15.29 -20.40
C ALA A 454 -5.10 15.14 -21.89
N LYS A 455 -4.61 16.07 -22.72
CA LYS A 455 -4.82 16.08 -24.17
C LYS A 455 -4.31 14.81 -24.84
N ASN A 456 -3.18 14.29 -24.36
CA ASN A 456 -2.56 13.10 -24.91
C ASN A 456 -2.90 11.82 -24.11
N GLY A 457 -3.79 11.87 -23.11
CA GLY A 457 -4.15 10.69 -22.30
C GLY A 457 -2.95 9.88 -21.80
N ILE A 458 -1.89 10.56 -21.34
CA ILE A 458 -0.62 9.90 -20.98
C ILE A 458 -0.73 9.33 -19.56
N PHE A 459 -0.67 8.01 -19.42
CA PHE A 459 -0.61 7.33 -18.13
C PHE A 459 0.82 6.86 -17.87
N TYR A 460 1.47 7.47 -16.88
CA TYR A 460 2.73 6.96 -16.37
C TYR A 460 2.48 5.92 -15.29
N THR A 461 3.21 4.81 -15.35
CA THR A 461 3.26 3.81 -14.29
C THR A 461 4.49 4.04 -13.42
N GLU A 462 4.31 4.02 -12.11
CA GLU A 462 5.44 4.19 -11.18
C GLU A 462 6.13 2.84 -10.96
N SER A 463 6.70 2.29 -12.04
CA SER A 463 7.32 0.95 -12.07
C SER A 463 8.48 0.74 -11.09
N LEU A 464 8.90 1.77 -10.37
CA LEU A 464 10.12 1.82 -9.58
C LEU A 464 9.92 2.30 -8.14
N ARG A 465 8.68 2.52 -7.68
CA ARG A 465 8.43 2.76 -6.25
C ARG A 465 8.65 1.44 -5.52
N LYS A 466 9.48 1.45 -4.47
CA LYS A 466 9.51 0.31 -3.56
C LYS A 466 8.17 0.29 -2.83
N SER A 467 7.41 -0.79 -3.00
CA SER A 467 6.40 -1.23 -2.04
C SER A 467 7.01 -1.32 -0.64
N TRP A 468 6.20 -1.45 0.41
CA TRP A 468 6.73 -1.54 1.77
C TRP A 468 7.79 -2.65 1.86
N SER A 469 8.81 -2.44 2.69
CA SER A 469 9.94 -3.38 2.78
C SER A 469 9.44 -4.81 3.03
N GLY A 470 9.80 -5.74 2.13
CA GLY A 470 9.41 -7.14 2.21
C GLY A 470 8.09 -7.50 1.52
N MET A 471 7.46 -6.57 0.80
CA MET A 471 6.34 -6.87 -0.10
C MET A 471 6.83 -7.46 -1.43
N PHE A 472 5.98 -8.29 -2.03
CA PHE A 472 6.15 -8.86 -3.36
C PHE A 472 6.17 -7.76 -4.44
N GLN A 473 6.91 -8.03 -5.52
CA GLN A 473 7.04 -7.16 -6.69
C GLN A 473 6.97 -8.02 -7.95
N ALA A 474 5.86 -7.96 -8.67
CA ALA A 474 5.58 -8.84 -9.79
C ALA A 474 6.60 -8.68 -10.93
N ARG A 475 7.02 -7.44 -11.22
CA ARG A 475 7.95 -7.14 -12.34
C ARG A 475 9.37 -7.65 -12.15
N THR A 476 9.82 -7.84 -10.90
CA THR A 476 11.20 -8.23 -10.60
C THR A 476 11.31 -9.65 -10.05
N ALA A 477 10.18 -10.27 -9.73
CA ALA A 477 10.13 -11.63 -9.24
C ALA A 477 10.49 -12.63 -10.33
N ASN A 478 11.39 -13.55 -10.00
CA ASN A 478 11.68 -14.71 -10.83
C ASN A 478 10.71 -15.85 -10.50
N ILE A 479 9.43 -15.65 -10.81
CA ILE A 479 8.32 -16.57 -10.54
C ILE A 479 7.45 -16.66 -11.81
N ALA A 480 6.97 -17.86 -12.16
CA ALA A 480 6.13 -18.05 -13.33
C ALA A 480 4.74 -17.40 -13.16
N LEU A 481 4.13 -16.96 -14.27
CA LEU A 481 2.72 -16.58 -14.31
C LEU A 481 1.83 -17.83 -14.16
N ALA A 482 0.69 -17.69 -13.47
CA ALA A 482 -0.31 -18.74 -13.39
C ALA A 482 -1.05 -18.87 -14.73
N GLU A 483 -1.16 -20.10 -15.23
CA GLU A 483 -1.98 -20.41 -16.40
C GLU A 483 -3.43 -20.63 -15.94
N LEU A 484 -4.26 -19.60 -16.11
CA LEU A 484 -5.68 -19.64 -15.76
C LEU A 484 -6.54 -19.80 -17.02
N ASP A 485 -7.60 -20.59 -16.89
CA ASP A 485 -8.70 -20.68 -17.86
C ASP A 485 -9.92 -19.89 -17.31
N ASN A 486 -11.09 -20.04 -17.94
CA ASN A 486 -12.30 -19.28 -17.56
C ASN A 486 -12.96 -19.69 -16.24
N ARG A 487 -12.34 -20.58 -15.45
CA ARG A 487 -12.87 -20.99 -14.14
C ARG A 487 -12.88 -19.82 -13.15
N THR A 488 -13.74 -19.92 -12.14
CA THR A 488 -13.72 -18.97 -11.02
C THR A 488 -12.40 -19.07 -10.28
N THR A 489 -11.84 -17.93 -9.90
CA THR A 489 -10.64 -17.82 -9.08
C THR A 489 -11.04 -17.47 -7.64
N VAL A 490 -10.51 -18.21 -6.66
CA VAL A 490 -10.76 -17.96 -5.24
C VAL A 490 -9.43 -17.81 -4.53
N GLY A 491 -9.22 -16.65 -3.92
CA GLY A 491 -8.06 -16.36 -3.11
C GLY A 491 -8.33 -16.65 -1.63
N VAL A 492 -7.39 -17.27 -0.92
CA VAL A 492 -7.46 -17.47 0.53
C VAL A 492 -6.47 -16.53 1.21
N LEU A 493 -6.98 -15.46 1.84
CA LEU A 493 -6.18 -14.47 2.53
C LEU A 493 -5.85 -14.96 3.95
N GLN A 494 -4.56 -15.07 4.29
CA GLN A 494 -4.10 -15.59 5.58
C GLN A 494 -2.81 -14.93 6.09
N GLY A 495 -2.51 -15.07 7.38
CA GLY A 495 -1.33 -14.43 8.00
C GLY A 495 0.01 -15.07 7.63
N LYS A 496 0.00 -16.37 7.29
CA LYS A 496 1.17 -17.12 6.82
C LYS A 496 0.70 -18.26 5.94
N ILE A 497 1.54 -18.67 4.98
CA ILE A 497 1.26 -19.86 4.17
C ILE A 497 1.43 -21.10 5.06
N VAL A 498 0.35 -21.87 5.23
CA VAL A 498 0.32 -23.09 6.04
C VAL A 498 -0.05 -24.28 5.17
N ASN A 499 0.53 -25.43 5.49
CA ASN A 499 0.11 -26.72 4.94
C ASN A 499 -0.60 -27.52 6.03
N ASP A 500 -1.75 -27.02 6.48
CA ASP A 500 -2.62 -27.70 7.44
C ASP A 500 -3.68 -28.54 6.73
N SER A 501 -4.36 -29.40 7.50
CA SER A 501 -5.44 -30.27 7.00
C SER A 501 -6.49 -29.44 6.25
N LEU A 502 -6.92 -28.31 6.83
CA LEU A 502 -7.91 -27.43 6.20
C LEU A 502 -7.44 -26.84 4.86
N ALA A 503 -6.21 -26.34 4.75
CA ALA A 503 -5.68 -25.78 3.51
C ALA A 503 -5.66 -26.82 2.38
N THR A 504 -5.28 -28.07 2.73
CA THR A 504 -5.28 -29.19 1.80
C THR A 504 -6.72 -29.53 1.35
N THR A 505 -7.64 -29.68 2.29
CA THR A 505 -9.05 -29.98 2.00
C THR A 505 -9.74 -28.88 1.17
N LEU A 506 -9.39 -27.61 1.40
CA LEU A 506 -9.86 -26.48 0.58
C LEU A 506 -9.39 -26.60 -0.87
N ALA A 507 -8.11 -26.92 -1.09
CA ALA A 507 -7.54 -27.07 -2.43
C ALA A 507 -8.17 -28.26 -3.18
N GLU A 508 -8.23 -29.43 -2.56
CA GLU A 508 -8.86 -30.63 -3.13
C GLU A 508 -10.35 -30.40 -3.46
N THR A 509 -11.05 -29.67 -2.58
CA THR A 509 -12.46 -29.31 -2.81
C THR A 509 -12.62 -28.31 -3.96
N ALA A 510 -11.73 -27.33 -4.09
CA ALA A 510 -11.73 -26.38 -5.19
C ALA A 510 -11.47 -27.09 -6.53
N GLU A 511 -10.51 -28.01 -6.57
CA GLU A 511 -10.20 -28.82 -7.75
C GLU A 511 -11.42 -29.64 -8.20
N ARG A 512 -12.02 -30.40 -7.27
CA ARG A 512 -13.25 -31.18 -7.52
C ARG A 512 -14.43 -30.31 -8.01
N LYS A 513 -14.48 -29.05 -7.59
CA LYS A 513 -15.51 -28.07 -8.00
C LYS A 513 -15.12 -27.23 -9.22
N ASN A 514 -13.98 -27.53 -9.85
CA ASN A 514 -13.49 -26.83 -11.02
C ASN A 514 -13.25 -25.33 -10.77
N ILE A 515 -12.58 -25.01 -9.67
CA ILE A 515 -12.23 -23.65 -9.22
C ILE A 515 -10.71 -23.55 -9.11
N HIS A 516 -10.14 -22.43 -9.57
CA HIS A 516 -8.74 -22.09 -9.29
C HIS A 516 -8.62 -21.54 -7.87
N LEU A 517 -7.96 -22.27 -6.98
CA LEU A 517 -7.71 -21.80 -5.61
C LEU A 517 -6.23 -21.52 -5.39
N TYR A 518 -5.93 -20.38 -4.78
CA TYR A 518 -4.59 -20.05 -4.32
C TYR A 518 -4.64 -19.35 -2.96
N THR A 519 -3.59 -19.52 -2.17
CA THR A 519 -3.42 -18.86 -0.88
C THR A 519 -2.41 -17.72 -0.99
N PHE A 520 -2.60 -16.66 -0.21
CA PHE A 520 -1.69 -15.52 -0.19
C PHE A 520 -1.74 -14.79 1.15
N THR A 521 -0.67 -14.06 1.45
CA THR A 521 -0.58 -13.18 2.61
C THR A 521 -0.64 -11.71 2.19
N PRO A 522 -0.85 -10.76 3.12
CA PRO A 522 -0.76 -9.34 2.77
C PRO A 522 0.58 -8.96 2.11
N LYS A 523 1.68 -9.64 2.41
CA LYS A 523 2.99 -9.36 1.80
C LYS A 523 3.11 -9.84 0.35
N ASP A 524 2.22 -10.73 -0.09
CA ASP A 524 2.23 -11.30 -1.43
C ASP A 524 1.49 -10.42 -2.46
N VAL A 525 0.87 -9.33 -2.03
CA VAL A 525 0.10 -8.43 -2.91
C VAL A 525 0.99 -7.32 -3.46
N ASP A 526 1.09 -7.24 -4.78
CA ASP A 526 1.62 -6.11 -5.52
C ASP A 526 0.44 -5.24 -6.00
N TYR A 527 0.05 -4.28 -5.15
CA TYR A 527 -1.10 -3.42 -5.41
C TYR A 527 -0.86 -2.41 -6.53
N ASP A 528 0.39 -2.12 -6.88
CA ASP A 528 0.69 -1.19 -7.96
C ASP A 528 0.41 -1.85 -9.32
N GLU A 529 0.66 -3.17 -9.43
CA GLU A 529 0.38 -3.97 -10.62
C GLU A 529 -0.97 -4.72 -10.56
N MET A 530 -1.67 -4.69 -9.43
CA MET A 530 -2.87 -5.51 -9.17
C MET A 530 -2.62 -7.02 -9.35
N LEU A 531 -1.43 -7.46 -8.92
CA LEU A 531 -0.99 -8.86 -9.00
C LEU A 531 -0.71 -9.42 -7.61
N ILE A 532 -0.80 -10.74 -7.48
CA ILE A 532 -0.59 -11.47 -6.25
C ILE A 532 0.40 -12.59 -6.52
N LYS A 533 1.34 -12.80 -5.60
CA LYS A 533 2.08 -14.06 -5.51
C LYS A 533 1.19 -15.11 -4.85
N GLY A 534 0.34 -15.72 -5.67
CA GLY A 534 -0.56 -16.80 -5.24
C GLY A 534 0.20 -18.11 -5.08
N HIS A 535 -0.06 -18.83 -3.99
CA HIS A 535 0.48 -20.17 -3.79
C HIS A 535 -0.61 -21.17 -4.18
N PHE A 536 -0.35 -21.96 -5.21
CA PHE A 536 -1.26 -23.00 -5.74
C PHE A 536 -0.86 -24.37 -5.18
N TYR A 537 -1.83 -25.22 -4.90
CA TYR A 537 -1.57 -26.56 -4.39
C TYR A 537 -1.41 -27.55 -5.55
N GLU A 538 -0.19 -28.01 -5.79
CA GLU A 538 0.21 -28.89 -6.90
C GLU A 538 1.20 -29.93 -6.36
N ASP A 539 1.01 -31.21 -6.72
CA ASP A 539 1.87 -32.32 -6.29
C ASP A 539 2.13 -32.36 -4.77
N ASN A 540 1.07 -32.15 -3.98
CA ASN A 540 1.09 -32.07 -2.51
C ASN A 540 1.97 -30.92 -1.95
N LYS A 541 2.22 -29.87 -2.73
CA LYS A 541 3.03 -28.71 -2.33
C LYS A 541 2.38 -27.40 -2.76
N TRP A 542 2.66 -26.35 -1.99
CA TRP A 542 2.25 -24.98 -2.31
C TRP A 542 3.30 -24.30 -3.20
N ILE A 543 3.01 -24.15 -4.49
CA ILE A 543 3.91 -23.58 -5.50
C ILE A 543 3.52 -22.12 -5.76
N PRO A 544 4.45 -21.16 -5.62
CA PRO A 544 4.17 -19.76 -5.90
C PRO A 544 4.09 -19.50 -7.40
N LYS A 545 3.04 -18.79 -7.82
CA LYS A 545 2.83 -18.26 -9.18
C LYS A 545 2.32 -16.83 -9.10
N ILE A 546 2.58 -16.04 -10.14
CA ILE A 546 2.04 -14.68 -10.27
C ILE A 546 0.64 -14.77 -10.87
N VAL A 547 -0.36 -14.20 -10.19
CA VAL A 547 -1.77 -14.26 -10.60
C VAL A 547 -2.45 -12.91 -10.39
N GLU A 548 -3.52 -12.64 -11.13
CA GLU A 548 -4.37 -11.47 -10.92
C GLU A 548 -5.16 -11.55 -9.59
N TYR A 549 -5.87 -10.48 -9.26
CA TYR A 549 -6.79 -10.46 -8.12
C TYR A 549 -7.92 -11.48 -8.32
N PRO A 550 -8.35 -12.18 -7.25
CA PRO A 550 -9.35 -13.25 -7.37
C PRO A 550 -10.76 -12.69 -7.55
N ASP A 551 -11.66 -13.54 -8.04
CA ASP A 551 -13.09 -13.22 -8.15
C ASP A 551 -13.78 -13.13 -6.76
N ALA A 552 -13.29 -13.92 -5.81
CA ALA A 552 -13.75 -13.93 -4.42
C ALA A 552 -12.63 -14.30 -3.44
N ILE A 553 -12.75 -13.85 -2.19
CA ILE A 553 -11.77 -14.09 -1.14
C ILE A 553 -12.38 -14.84 0.04
N ILE A 554 -11.71 -15.92 0.46
CA ILE A 554 -11.93 -16.55 1.76
C ILE A 554 -11.04 -15.85 2.79
N ASP A 555 -11.67 -15.20 3.78
CA ASP A 555 -10.96 -14.48 4.84
C ASP A 555 -10.55 -15.42 5.99
N ARG A 556 -9.34 -15.98 5.92
CA ARG A 556 -8.71 -16.68 7.06
C ARG A 556 -7.85 -15.74 7.91
N LEU A 557 -7.65 -14.49 7.50
CA LEU A 557 -6.88 -13.51 8.23
C LEU A 557 -7.70 -12.96 9.40
N GLN A 558 -8.99 -12.64 9.18
CA GLN A 558 -9.97 -12.26 10.21
C GLN A 558 -9.53 -11.09 11.10
N LEU A 559 -8.79 -10.16 10.50
CA LEU A 559 -8.27 -8.94 11.12
C LEU A 559 -8.99 -7.68 10.62
N ARG A 560 -10.20 -7.81 10.09
CA ARG A 560 -10.97 -6.65 9.63
C ARG A 560 -11.24 -5.69 10.80
N GLY A 561 -10.93 -4.40 10.61
CA GLY A 561 -10.96 -3.39 11.66
C GLY A 561 -9.70 -3.35 12.54
N ASP A 562 -8.72 -4.22 12.31
CA ASP A 562 -7.39 -4.08 12.87
C ASP A 562 -6.60 -2.99 12.12
N GLU A 563 -5.90 -2.11 12.85
CA GLU A 563 -5.23 -0.96 12.24
C GLU A 563 -4.05 -1.41 11.37
N ASP A 564 -3.35 -2.47 11.77
CA ASP A 564 -2.18 -3.00 11.05
C ASP A 564 -2.57 -3.76 9.78
N ALA A 565 -3.79 -4.31 9.74
CA ALA A 565 -4.32 -5.04 8.60
C ALA A 565 -5.33 -4.23 7.76
N GLN A 566 -5.71 -3.03 8.20
CA GLN A 566 -6.74 -2.22 7.55
C GLN A 566 -6.45 -2.00 6.07
N TRP A 567 -5.17 -1.76 5.74
CA TRP A 567 -4.74 -1.46 4.37
C TRP A 567 -5.06 -2.58 3.36
N ILE A 568 -5.00 -3.86 3.76
CA ILE A 568 -5.24 -4.99 2.84
C ILE A 568 -6.73 -5.18 2.57
N TYR A 569 -7.58 -4.89 3.56
CA TYR A 569 -9.02 -4.93 3.38
C TYR A 569 -9.54 -3.75 2.57
N GLU A 570 -8.92 -2.57 2.70
CA GLU A 570 -9.17 -1.44 1.81
C GLU A 570 -8.71 -1.78 0.38
N GLU A 571 -7.51 -2.33 0.21
CA GLU A 571 -6.99 -2.63 -1.13
C GLU A 571 -7.84 -3.65 -1.91
N LEU A 572 -8.47 -4.59 -1.20
CA LEU A 572 -9.30 -5.64 -1.79
C LEU A 572 -10.80 -5.36 -1.62
N GLU A 573 -11.20 -4.12 -1.28
CA GLU A 573 -12.59 -3.77 -0.96
C GLU A 573 -13.59 -4.10 -2.07
N ASP A 574 -13.14 -4.02 -3.33
CA ASP A 574 -13.94 -4.29 -4.53
C ASP A 574 -14.14 -5.79 -4.78
N ILE A 575 -13.48 -6.66 -4.03
CA ILE A 575 -13.58 -8.13 -4.16
C ILE A 575 -14.53 -8.67 -3.09
N ALA A 576 -15.39 -9.61 -3.48
CA ALA A 576 -16.32 -10.23 -2.54
C ALA A 576 -15.61 -11.15 -1.54
N PHE A 577 -15.71 -10.84 -0.25
CA PHE A 577 -15.24 -11.69 0.84
C PHE A 577 -16.34 -12.62 1.35
N THR A 578 -15.97 -13.87 1.71
CA THR A 578 -16.88 -14.82 2.37
C THR A 578 -17.25 -14.41 3.78
N ASN A 579 -16.42 -13.59 4.45
CA ASN A 579 -16.69 -13.05 5.78
C ASN A 579 -16.42 -11.53 5.78
N LYS A 580 -17.41 -10.75 6.24
CA LYS A 580 -17.33 -9.29 6.34
C LYS A 580 -17.36 -8.78 7.78
N TRP A 581 -17.42 -9.68 8.77
CA TRP A 581 -17.43 -9.33 10.18
C TRP A 581 -16.17 -8.59 10.61
N THR A 582 -16.31 -7.67 11.57
CA THR A 582 -15.22 -6.85 12.12
C THR A 582 -14.35 -7.61 13.12
N GLY A 583 -13.71 -8.69 12.64
CA GLY A 583 -12.58 -9.40 13.26
C GLY A 583 -12.69 -9.61 14.78
N ARG A 584 -11.56 -9.46 15.49
CA ARG A 584 -11.43 -9.71 16.95
C ARG A 584 -11.89 -8.55 17.85
N LYS A 585 -12.19 -7.38 17.27
CA LYS A 585 -12.43 -6.13 18.03
C LYS A 585 -13.89 -5.91 18.44
N TYR A 586 -14.79 -6.88 18.21
CA TYR A 586 -16.17 -6.77 18.67
C TYR A 586 -16.29 -6.93 20.19
N LYS A 587 -17.35 -6.33 20.75
CA LYS A 587 -17.68 -6.35 22.17
C LYS A 587 -18.77 -7.38 22.44
N LYS A 588 -18.50 -8.38 23.30
CA LYS A 588 -19.46 -9.44 23.64
C LYS A 588 -20.74 -8.89 24.25
N SER A 589 -20.63 -7.94 25.20
CA SER A 589 -21.81 -7.30 25.81
C SER A 589 -22.65 -6.56 24.77
N GLY A 590 -22.03 -6.03 23.71
CA GLY A 590 -22.72 -5.39 22.59
C GLY A 590 -23.59 -6.37 21.80
N ILE A 591 -23.08 -7.58 21.52
CA ILE A 591 -23.85 -8.64 20.86
C ILE A 591 -24.99 -9.11 21.78
N TYR A 592 -24.67 -9.43 23.03
CA TYR A 592 -25.62 -9.95 24.00
C TYR A 592 -26.78 -8.99 24.25
N LYS A 593 -26.50 -7.69 24.38
CA LYS A 593 -27.54 -6.66 24.53
C LYS A 593 -28.51 -6.64 23.34
N LYS A 594 -28.00 -6.80 22.12
CA LYS A 594 -28.85 -6.81 20.91
C LYS A 594 -29.64 -8.11 20.79
N LEU A 595 -29.04 -9.25 21.13
CA LEU A 595 -29.73 -10.55 21.17
C LEU A 595 -30.82 -10.57 22.25
N GLN A 596 -30.57 -9.95 23.41
CA GLN A 596 -31.55 -9.85 24.48
C GLN A 596 -32.77 -8.99 24.11
N ALA A 597 -32.64 -8.11 23.10
CA ALA A 597 -33.77 -7.34 22.56
C ALA A 597 -34.64 -8.16 21.59
N SER A 598 -34.21 -9.36 21.19
CA SER A 598 -35.02 -10.29 20.39
C SER A 598 -35.88 -11.15 21.32
N GLU A 599 -37.19 -11.15 21.07
CA GLU A 599 -38.16 -11.96 21.82
C GLU A 599 -37.79 -13.45 21.80
N GLU A 600 -37.20 -13.91 20.69
CA GLU A 600 -36.85 -15.32 20.48
C GLU A 600 -35.62 -15.78 21.30
N ILE A 601 -34.73 -14.87 21.72
CA ILE A 601 -33.44 -15.19 22.35
C ILE A 601 -33.33 -14.73 23.81
N ASN A 602 -34.13 -13.74 24.23
CA ASN A 602 -34.06 -13.15 25.57
C ASN A 602 -34.07 -14.21 26.69
N ASP A 603 -34.89 -15.24 26.55
CA ASP A 603 -35.13 -16.23 27.61
C ASP A 603 -34.06 -17.33 27.66
N ILE A 604 -33.24 -17.48 26.60
CA ILE A 604 -32.18 -18.48 26.57
C ILE A 604 -30.81 -17.90 26.93
N LEU A 605 -30.61 -16.58 26.87
CA LEU A 605 -29.29 -15.99 27.16
C LEU A 605 -28.93 -16.15 28.65
N ALA A 606 -27.81 -16.80 28.92
CA ALA A 606 -27.33 -16.95 30.29
C ALA A 606 -27.08 -15.55 30.90
N PRO A 607 -27.62 -15.25 32.10
CA PRO A 607 -27.50 -13.95 32.74
C PRO A 607 -26.05 -13.47 32.77
N TYR A 608 -25.81 -12.24 32.36
CA TYR A 608 -24.48 -11.64 32.29
C TYR A 608 -24.50 -10.18 32.76
N GLN A 609 -23.32 -9.67 33.10
CA GLN A 609 -23.10 -8.27 33.45
C GLN A 609 -21.70 -7.83 33.00
N LYS A 610 -21.58 -6.61 32.50
CA LYS A 610 -20.28 -5.98 32.26
C LYS A 610 -19.62 -5.65 33.60
N VAL A 611 -18.35 -6.03 33.74
CA VAL A 611 -17.57 -5.78 34.96
C VAL A 611 -16.98 -4.38 34.89
N SER A 612 -17.32 -3.55 35.88
CA SER A 612 -16.72 -2.23 36.10
C SER A 612 -15.85 -2.19 37.36
N LYS A 613 -16.17 -3.06 38.32
CA LYS A 613 -15.50 -3.19 39.62
C LYS A 613 -15.62 -4.63 40.10
N THR A 614 -14.72 -5.06 40.99
CA THR A 614 -14.73 -6.43 41.54
C THR A 614 -16.03 -6.79 42.25
N ARG A 615 -16.72 -5.80 42.85
CA ARG A 615 -18.04 -6.01 43.47
C ARG A 615 -19.08 -6.56 42.49
N ASP A 616 -18.99 -6.24 41.20
CA ASP A 616 -19.89 -6.76 40.18
C ASP A 616 -19.72 -8.29 40.07
N ILE A 617 -18.48 -8.76 40.04
CA ILE A 617 -18.14 -10.19 40.02
C ILE A 617 -18.64 -10.89 41.29
N PHE A 618 -18.31 -10.36 42.47
CA PHE A 618 -18.74 -10.97 43.73
C PHE A 618 -20.26 -11.00 43.88
N SER A 619 -20.98 -9.96 43.45
CA SER A 619 -22.45 -9.95 43.48
C SER A 619 -23.06 -11.06 42.61
N PHE A 620 -22.42 -11.35 41.46
CA PHE A 620 -22.80 -12.45 40.59
C PHE A 620 -22.48 -13.83 41.23
N ILE A 621 -21.32 -13.96 41.89
CA ILE A 621 -20.95 -15.18 42.61
C ILE A 621 -21.94 -15.45 43.75
N GLU A 622 -22.31 -14.45 44.54
CA GLU A 622 -23.29 -14.61 45.62
C GLU A 622 -24.67 -15.01 45.09
N LYS A 623 -25.08 -14.46 43.94
CA LYS A 623 -26.38 -14.76 43.35
C LYS A 623 -26.47 -16.15 42.71
N TYR A 624 -25.39 -16.59 42.06
CA TYR A 624 -25.42 -17.79 41.21
C TYR A 624 -24.53 -18.95 41.69
N GLY A 625 -23.66 -18.73 42.68
CA GLY A 625 -22.72 -19.71 43.22
C GLY A 625 -21.52 -19.99 42.29
N LYS A 626 -21.78 -20.17 40.99
CA LYS A 626 -20.79 -20.47 39.95
C LYS A 626 -20.92 -19.51 38.77
N VAL A 627 -19.81 -18.90 38.37
CA VAL A 627 -19.77 -17.88 37.33
C VAL A 627 -18.59 -18.06 36.38
N ILE A 628 -18.71 -17.47 35.20
CA ILE A 628 -17.69 -17.40 34.17
C ILE A 628 -17.28 -15.93 34.00
N LEU A 629 -15.98 -15.66 34.13
CA LEU A 629 -15.38 -14.37 33.83
C LEU A 629 -14.71 -14.45 32.46
N LYS A 630 -15.17 -13.64 31.50
CA LYS A 630 -14.71 -13.64 30.10
C LYS A 630 -14.23 -12.25 29.70
N LEU A 631 -13.22 -12.17 28.83
CA LEU A 631 -12.83 -10.90 28.22
C LEU A 631 -13.99 -10.31 27.41
N GLU A 632 -14.09 -8.98 27.40
CA GLU A 632 -15.10 -8.25 26.65
C GLU A 632 -14.85 -8.30 25.15
N SER A 633 -13.58 -8.37 24.74
CA SER A 633 -13.18 -8.59 23.34
C SER A 633 -13.44 -10.03 22.92
N GLY A 634 -13.60 -10.27 21.62
CA GLY A 634 -13.97 -11.58 21.05
C GLY A 634 -13.00 -12.74 21.31
N ASN A 635 -11.87 -12.52 22.02
CA ASN A 635 -10.88 -13.55 22.28
C ASN A 635 -11.32 -14.51 23.41
N ILE A 636 -11.24 -15.81 23.16
CA ILE A 636 -11.58 -16.87 24.13
C ILE A 636 -10.41 -17.15 25.10
N SER A 637 -9.18 -16.73 24.75
CA SER A 637 -8.04 -16.89 25.65
C SER A 637 -8.21 -16.03 26.91
N GLY A 638 -8.31 -16.65 28.08
CA GLY A 638 -8.39 -15.93 29.36
C GLY A 638 -9.68 -16.15 30.16
N THR A 639 -10.61 -16.97 29.67
CA THR A 639 -11.81 -17.38 30.42
C THR A 639 -11.43 -18.01 31.76
N GLN A 640 -12.06 -17.53 32.84
CA GLN A 640 -11.90 -18.04 34.19
C GLN A 640 -13.25 -18.46 34.76
N TYR A 641 -13.28 -19.63 35.41
CA TYR A 641 -14.47 -20.13 36.10
C TYR A 641 -14.28 -19.93 37.60
N ILE A 642 -15.27 -19.36 38.27
CA ILE A 642 -15.20 -19.06 39.71
C ILE A 642 -16.39 -19.72 40.40
N GLU A 643 -16.11 -20.55 41.40
CA GLU A 643 -17.11 -21.29 42.17
C GLU A 643 -16.94 -21.01 43.67
N LYS A 644 -18.02 -20.62 44.33
CA LYS A 644 -18.06 -20.43 45.78
C LYS A 644 -18.32 -21.77 46.48
N LEU A 645 -17.46 -22.10 47.43
CA LEU A 645 -17.51 -23.33 48.21
C LEU A 645 -18.31 -23.16 49.49
N SER A 646 -18.80 -24.27 50.04
CA SER A 646 -19.55 -24.32 51.31
C SER A 646 -18.74 -23.81 52.50
N ASN A 647 -17.40 -23.88 52.45
CA ASN A 647 -16.50 -23.38 53.48
C ASN A 647 -16.19 -21.87 53.36
N GLY A 648 -16.85 -21.15 52.43
CA GLY A 648 -16.66 -19.72 52.20
C GLY A 648 -15.44 -19.35 51.34
N LYS A 649 -14.67 -20.34 50.85
CA LYS A 649 -13.58 -20.12 49.90
C LYS A 649 -14.07 -20.21 48.45
N TYR A 650 -13.17 -19.95 47.51
CA TYR A 650 -13.47 -19.90 46.08
C TYR A 650 -12.48 -20.74 45.28
N PHE A 651 -12.99 -21.60 44.38
CA PHE A 651 -12.15 -22.18 43.33
C PHE A 651 -12.14 -21.28 42.11
N VAL A 652 -10.95 -21.00 41.58
CA VAL A 652 -10.75 -20.34 40.29
C VAL A 652 -10.07 -21.32 39.34
N THR A 653 -10.74 -21.62 38.24
CA THR A 653 -10.22 -22.48 37.17
C THR A 653 -9.81 -21.65 35.97
N LYS A 654 -8.57 -21.80 35.49
CA LYS A 654 -8.05 -21.19 34.26
C LYS A 654 -7.31 -22.24 33.44
N GLY A 655 -7.85 -22.59 32.27
CA GLY A 655 -7.33 -23.72 31.51
C GLY A 655 -7.48 -25.02 32.29
N THR A 656 -6.39 -25.74 32.53
CA THR A 656 -6.34 -26.95 33.36
C THR A 656 -5.99 -26.68 34.82
N SER A 657 -5.67 -25.43 35.18
CA SER A 657 -5.24 -25.09 36.54
C SER A 657 -6.42 -24.70 37.40
N VAL A 658 -6.56 -25.34 38.56
CA VAL A 658 -7.52 -25.00 39.61
C VAL A 658 -6.75 -24.43 40.80
N THR A 659 -7.22 -23.32 41.35
CA THR A 659 -6.60 -22.70 42.52
C THR A 659 -7.66 -22.28 43.53
N GLU A 660 -7.45 -22.63 44.79
CA GLU A 660 -8.30 -22.22 45.90
C GLU A 660 -7.86 -20.85 46.43
N TYR A 661 -8.82 -19.96 46.65
CA TYR A 661 -8.59 -18.64 47.23
C TYR A 661 -9.55 -18.40 48.39
N SER A 662 -9.03 -17.80 49.47
CA SER A 662 -9.87 -17.01 50.39
C SER A 662 -10.30 -15.71 49.70
N GLU A 663 -11.37 -15.07 50.19
CA GLU A 663 -11.98 -13.89 49.55
C GLU A 663 -10.98 -12.74 49.28
N PHE A 664 -10.15 -12.37 50.26
CA PHE A 664 -9.24 -11.24 50.15
C PHE A 664 -8.13 -11.43 49.09
N PRO A 665 -7.42 -12.58 49.04
CA PRO A 665 -6.53 -12.91 47.93
C PRO A 665 -7.22 -12.89 46.56
N LEU A 666 -8.44 -13.42 46.44
CA LEU A 666 -9.20 -13.40 45.20
C LEU A 666 -9.54 -11.97 44.77
N LEU A 667 -9.98 -11.14 45.72
CA LEU A 667 -10.29 -9.73 45.49
C LEU A 667 -9.09 -8.99 44.90
N ASN A 668 -7.88 -9.18 45.45
CA ASN A 668 -6.67 -8.53 44.93
C ASN A 668 -6.31 -9.03 43.53
N LYS A 669 -6.39 -10.35 43.28
CA LYS A 669 -6.19 -10.92 41.95
C LYS A 669 -7.16 -10.32 40.92
N LEU A 670 -8.45 -10.26 41.25
CA LEU A 670 -9.47 -9.70 40.37
C LEU A 670 -9.29 -8.20 40.16
N LYS A 671 -8.84 -7.44 41.17
CA LYS A 671 -8.52 -6.02 41.04
C LYS A 671 -7.42 -5.76 40.01
N GLU A 672 -6.35 -6.54 40.04
CA GLU A 672 -5.28 -6.40 39.03
C GLU A 672 -5.77 -6.83 37.65
N LEU A 673 -6.52 -7.93 37.57
CA LEU A 673 -7.05 -8.44 36.30
C LEU A 673 -7.90 -7.40 35.56
N ILE A 674 -8.84 -6.74 36.27
CA ILE A 674 -9.76 -5.75 35.65
C ILE A 674 -9.11 -4.38 35.39
N LYS A 675 -7.88 -4.14 35.86
CA LYS A 675 -7.12 -2.92 35.49
C LYS A 675 -6.51 -3.06 34.09
N GLU A 676 -6.03 -4.25 33.77
CA GLU A 676 -5.37 -4.54 32.50
C GLU A 676 -6.37 -4.72 31.36
N ASP A 677 -7.51 -5.34 31.65
CA ASP A 677 -8.48 -5.78 30.65
C ASP A 677 -9.93 -5.51 31.04
N ASN A 678 -10.82 -5.50 30.03
CA ASN A 678 -12.26 -5.37 30.21
C ASN A 678 -12.92 -6.76 30.22
N PHE A 679 -13.86 -6.99 31.14
CA PHE A 679 -14.52 -8.28 31.32
C PHE A 679 -16.05 -8.21 31.39
N ILE A 680 -16.68 -9.34 31.12
CA ILE A 680 -18.04 -9.67 31.56
C ILE A 680 -18.00 -10.82 32.57
N VAL A 681 -18.93 -10.79 33.52
CA VAL A 681 -19.26 -11.92 34.38
C VAL A 681 -20.59 -12.52 33.92
N GLN A 682 -20.66 -13.84 33.82
CA GLN A 682 -21.82 -14.57 33.34
C GLN A 682 -22.14 -15.75 34.27
N LYS A 683 -23.41 -16.09 34.44
CA LYS A 683 -23.81 -17.33 35.15
C LYS A 683 -23.20 -18.54 34.42
N ASP A 684 -22.57 -19.46 35.17
CA ASP A 684 -22.21 -20.76 34.60
C ASP A 684 -23.47 -21.62 34.49
N ALA A 685 -23.99 -21.78 33.28
CA ALA A 685 -25.24 -22.49 33.00
C ALA A 685 -25.03 -23.97 32.63
N ARG A 686 -23.86 -24.55 32.95
CA ARG A 686 -23.50 -25.93 32.64
C ARG A 686 -23.66 -26.83 33.87
N SER A 687 -24.31 -27.97 33.69
CA SER A 687 -24.31 -29.08 34.62
C SER A 687 -23.09 -29.97 34.43
N LEU A 688 -22.87 -30.85 35.42
CA LEU A 688 -21.89 -31.91 35.32
C LEU A 688 -22.52 -33.12 34.63
N ASN A 689 -21.79 -33.73 33.69
CA ASN A 689 -22.19 -35.01 33.09
C ASN A 689 -22.02 -36.19 34.07
N LYS A 690 -22.30 -37.41 33.62
CA LYS A 690 -22.16 -38.65 34.41
C LYS A 690 -20.74 -38.84 35.00
N ASN A 691 -19.73 -38.25 34.37
CA ASN A 691 -18.33 -38.32 34.79
C ASN A 691 -17.88 -37.10 35.63
N GLY A 692 -18.81 -36.23 36.04
CA GLY A 692 -18.51 -35.05 36.84
C GLY A 692 -17.88 -33.89 36.05
N GLN A 693 -17.97 -33.88 34.71
CA GLN A 693 -17.38 -32.85 33.86
C GLN A 693 -18.41 -31.80 33.43
N PRO A 694 -18.11 -30.49 33.56
CA PRO A 694 -18.96 -29.43 33.01
C PRO A 694 -19.10 -29.59 31.50
N THR A 695 -20.34 -29.65 31.02
CA THR A 695 -20.64 -29.91 29.60
C THR A 695 -21.31 -28.72 28.94
N SER A 696 -20.85 -28.37 27.75
CA SER A 696 -21.54 -27.45 26.83
C SER A 696 -21.65 -28.06 25.43
N PHE A 697 -22.55 -27.55 24.63
CA PHE A 697 -22.74 -27.96 23.23
C PHE A 697 -22.28 -26.84 22.31
N SER A 698 -21.31 -27.14 21.47
CA SER A 698 -20.71 -26.21 20.52
C SER A 698 -21.16 -26.55 19.11
N MET A 699 -21.75 -25.58 18.43
CA MET A 699 -22.24 -25.71 17.07
C MET A 699 -21.60 -24.65 16.18
N GLN A 700 -21.08 -25.09 15.04
CA GLN A 700 -20.62 -24.20 13.98
C GLN A 700 -21.65 -24.20 12.85
N LEU A 701 -22.09 -23.01 12.46
CA LEU A 701 -23.02 -22.82 11.36
C LEU A 701 -22.44 -21.87 10.33
N ILE A 702 -22.76 -22.13 9.06
CA ILE A 702 -22.45 -21.25 7.92
C ILE A 702 -23.72 -21.02 7.11
N GLN A 703 -23.82 -19.86 6.47
CA GLN A 703 -24.87 -19.60 5.49
C GLN A 703 -24.57 -20.30 4.16
N ASP A 704 -25.61 -20.87 3.56
CA ASP A 704 -25.56 -21.35 2.19
C ASP A 704 -25.88 -20.24 1.18
N LYS A 705 -25.96 -20.60 -0.11
CA LYS A 705 -26.19 -19.67 -1.23
C LYS A 705 -27.56 -18.96 -1.19
N VAL A 706 -28.49 -19.39 -0.34
CA VAL A 706 -29.88 -18.89 -0.24
C VAL A 706 -30.17 -18.39 1.18
N ASP A 707 -29.14 -17.91 1.89
CA ASP A 707 -29.23 -17.40 3.26
C ASP A 707 -29.78 -18.42 4.28
N LYS A 708 -29.67 -19.73 4.01
CA LYS A 708 -30.05 -20.77 4.98
C LYS A 708 -28.85 -21.22 5.79
N TRP A 709 -29.05 -21.33 7.10
CA TRP A 709 -28.03 -21.82 8.03
C TRP A 709 -27.86 -23.34 7.94
N LYS A 710 -26.64 -23.76 7.63
CA LYS A 710 -26.19 -25.17 7.63
C LYS A 710 -25.23 -25.40 8.79
N PHE A 711 -25.34 -26.58 9.39
CA PHE A 711 -24.38 -27.03 10.39
C PHE A 711 -23.13 -27.54 9.69
N ILE A 712 -21.97 -27.06 10.13
CA ILE A 712 -20.67 -27.59 9.77
C ILE A 712 -20.27 -28.68 10.75
N SER A 713 -20.46 -28.42 12.03
CA SER A 713 -20.04 -29.35 13.07
C SER A 713 -20.82 -29.13 14.36
N LEU A 714 -21.03 -30.21 15.11
CA LEU A 714 -21.76 -30.23 16.38
C LEU A 714 -21.02 -31.14 17.36
N PHE A 715 -20.67 -30.62 18.52
CA PHE A 715 -19.95 -31.39 19.53
C PHE A 715 -20.41 -31.04 20.94
N ALA A 716 -20.22 -32.00 21.85
CA ALA A 716 -20.18 -31.75 23.27
C ALA A 716 -18.75 -31.39 23.70
N ASP A 717 -18.58 -30.19 24.27
CA ASP A 717 -17.35 -29.72 24.88
C ASP A 717 -17.35 -30.07 26.38
N LEU A 718 -16.52 -31.04 26.75
CA LEU A 718 -16.36 -31.51 28.12
C LEU A 718 -15.16 -30.81 28.75
N LYS A 719 -15.39 -30.00 29.79
CA LYS A 719 -14.29 -29.38 30.53
C LYS A 719 -13.76 -30.33 31.60
N ALA A 720 -12.46 -30.26 31.89
CA ALA A 720 -11.85 -30.99 32.99
C ALA A 720 -12.64 -30.74 34.29
N ASN A 721 -12.90 -31.82 35.03
CA ASN A 721 -13.52 -31.76 36.34
C ASN A 721 -12.52 -31.10 37.31
N PRO A 722 -12.87 -29.94 37.91
CA PRO A 722 -11.96 -29.25 38.82
C PRO A 722 -11.58 -30.05 40.07
N ALA A 723 -12.37 -31.07 40.43
CA ALA A 723 -12.14 -31.95 41.58
C ALA A 723 -11.29 -33.19 41.23
N ASP A 724 -10.97 -33.43 39.96
CA ASP A 724 -10.19 -34.59 39.51
C ASP A 724 -9.04 -34.13 38.59
N ASN A 725 -7.82 -34.16 39.14
CA ASN A 725 -6.58 -33.77 38.45
C ASN A 725 -6.20 -34.70 37.28
N THR A 726 -6.86 -35.86 37.11
CA THR A 726 -6.64 -36.76 35.97
C THR A 726 -7.55 -36.45 34.78
N SER A 727 -8.62 -35.69 35.00
CA SER A 727 -9.59 -35.32 33.96
C SER A 727 -9.02 -34.29 32.98
N LYS A 728 -9.32 -34.45 31.68
CA LYS A 728 -8.87 -33.57 30.61
C LYS A 728 -10.05 -32.95 29.88
N ASN A 729 -9.82 -31.84 29.19
CA ASN A 729 -10.78 -31.33 28.23
C ASN A 729 -10.93 -32.32 27.08
N LEU A 730 -12.16 -32.65 26.72
CA LEU A 730 -12.52 -33.58 25.66
C LEU A 730 -13.59 -32.95 24.78
N THR A 731 -13.66 -33.41 23.54
CA THR A 731 -14.70 -33.04 22.59
C THR A 731 -15.23 -34.33 21.98
N GLU A 732 -16.54 -34.52 22.04
CA GLU A 732 -17.25 -35.71 21.54
C GLU A 732 -18.30 -35.27 20.52
N GLU A 733 -18.60 -36.11 19.53
CA GLU A 733 -19.68 -35.84 18.57
C GLU A 733 -21.02 -35.76 19.32
N LEU A 734 -21.85 -34.76 18.98
CA LEU A 734 -23.03 -34.43 19.77
C LEU A 734 -24.01 -35.61 19.85
N THR A 735 -24.31 -36.26 18.73
CA THR A 735 -25.25 -37.39 18.70
C THR A 735 -24.74 -38.57 19.52
N GLU A 736 -23.45 -38.90 19.43
CA GLU A 736 -22.82 -39.94 20.27
C GLU A 736 -22.91 -39.60 21.76
N PHE A 737 -22.47 -38.40 22.14
CA PHE A 737 -22.52 -37.94 23.53
C PHE A 737 -23.94 -38.01 24.11
N LEU A 738 -24.94 -37.57 23.35
CA LEU A 738 -26.32 -37.56 23.80
C LEU A 738 -26.87 -38.98 23.99
N ARG A 739 -26.53 -39.94 23.12
CA ARG A 739 -26.95 -41.34 23.27
C ARG A 739 -26.32 -42.03 24.47
N ASP A 740 -25.08 -41.68 24.80
CA ASP A 740 -24.38 -42.26 25.95
C ASP A 740 -24.86 -41.67 27.28
N ASN A 741 -25.34 -40.42 27.27
CA ASN A 741 -25.74 -39.70 28.48
C ASN A 741 -27.26 -39.70 28.74
N TYR A 742 -28.10 -39.85 27.71
CA TYR A 742 -29.56 -39.75 27.78
C TYR A 742 -30.25 -40.95 27.12
N GLY A 743 -31.55 -41.15 27.35
CA GLY A 743 -32.30 -42.22 26.66
C GLY A 743 -32.45 -41.94 25.16
N GLU A 744 -32.56 -42.95 24.30
CA GLU A 744 -32.55 -42.78 22.83
C GLU A 744 -33.57 -41.74 22.30
N LYS A 745 -34.80 -41.79 22.83
CA LYS A 745 -35.86 -40.82 22.49
C LYS A 745 -35.52 -39.40 22.97
N GLU A 746 -35.02 -39.30 24.19
CA GLU A 746 -34.64 -38.03 24.83
C GLU A 746 -33.43 -37.38 24.14
N ALA A 747 -32.42 -38.18 23.79
CA ALA A 747 -31.26 -37.76 23.01
C ALA A 747 -31.69 -37.14 21.68
N THR A 748 -32.63 -37.78 20.97
CA THR A 748 -33.15 -37.29 19.68
C THR A 748 -33.91 -35.97 19.84
N GLU A 749 -34.77 -35.85 20.86
CA GLU A 749 -35.52 -34.63 21.15
C GLU A 749 -34.58 -33.47 21.54
N LEU A 750 -33.58 -33.75 22.38
CA LEU A 750 -32.61 -32.76 22.83
C LEU A 750 -31.70 -32.29 21.69
N GLU A 751 -31.23 -33.20 20.83
CA GLU A 751 -30.45 -32.85 19.64
C GLU A 751 -31.23 -31.93 18.70
N SER A 752 -32.52 -32.23 18.47
CA SER A 752 -33.40 -31.39 17.65
C SER A 752 -33.56 -29.99 18.26
N LYS A 753 -33.77 -29.91 19.58
CA LYS A 753 -33.91 -28.63 20.30
C LYS A 753 -32.62 -27.80 20.25
N ILE A 754 -31.46 -28.43 20.42
CA ILE A 754 -30.14 -27.78 20.29
C ILE A 754 -29.97 -27.19 18.89
N LYS A 755 -30.28 -27.99 17.85
CA LYS A 755 -30.20 -27.55 16.44
C LYS A 755 -31.15 -26.40 16.14
N GLU A 756 -32.37 -26.45 16.66
CA GLU A 756 -33.36 -25.38 16.45
C GLU A 756 -32.89 -24.07 17.10
N LEU A 757 -32.48 -24.10 18.37
CA LEU A 757 -31.99 -22.92 19.08
C LEU A 757 -30.77 -22.30 18.40
N ALA A 758 -29.82 -23.11 17.95
CA ALA A 758 -28.63 -22.63 17.25
C ALA A 758 -28.99 -21.91 15.94
N LYS A 759 -29.95 -22.45 15.17
CA LYS A 759 -30.48 -21.78 13.97
C LYS A 759 -31.17 -20.46 14.31
N THR A 760 -32.00 -20.43 15.36
CA THR A 760 -32.67 -19.20 15.80
C THR A 760 -31.67 -18.11 16.17
N VAL A 761 -30.61 -18.44 16.90
CA VAL A 761 -29.52 -17.50 17.22
C VAL A 761 -28.85 -16.98 15.94
N GLY A 762 -28.52 -17.85 14.98
CA GLY A 762 -27.95 -17.45 13.69
C GLY A 762 -28.87 -16.50 12.91
N VAL A 763 -30.15 -16.80 12.81
CA VAL A 763 -31.17 -15.94 12.17
C VAL A 763 -31.29 -14.60 12.88
N SER A 764 -31.31 -14.58 14.21
CA SER A 764 -31.37 -13.33 14.98
C SER A 764 -30.13 -12.46 14.76
N LEU A 765 -28.93 -13.04 14.71
CA LEU A 765 -27.71 -12.29 14.38
C LEU A 765 -27.77 -11.70 12.97
N GLN A 766 -28.24 -12.46 11.99
CA GLN A 766 -28.43 -11.97 10.63
C GLN A 766 -29.46 -10.82 10.57
N LYS A 767 -30.58 -10.92 11.29
CA LYS A 767 -31.56 -9.81 11.40
C LYS A 767 -30.92 -8.54 11.99
N ILE A 768 -30.04 -8.69 12.98
CA ILE A 768 -29.42 -7.58 13.71
C ILE A 768 -28.28 -6.91 12.91
N TYR A 769 -27.45 -7.71 12.23
CA TYR A 769 -26.20 -7.25 11.61
C TYR A 769 -26.20 -7.34 10.07
N GLY A 770 -27.28 -7.87 9.47
CA GLY A 770 -27.39 -8.11 8.03
C GLY A 770 -26.46 -9.23 7.55
N ASN A 771 -26.17 -9.20 6.25
CA ASN A 771 -25.33 -10.21 5.57
C ASN A 771 -23.82 -10.07 5.86
N VAL A 772 -23.47 -9.34 6.92
CA VAL A 772 -22.10 -9.24 7.42
C VAL A 772 -21.72 -10.51 8.21
N VAL A 773 -22.71 -11.16 8.83
CA VAL A 773 -22.56 -12.42 9.56
C VAL A 773 -22.93 -13.58 8.64
N THR A 774 -21.93 -14.29 8.14
CA THR A 774 -22.10 -15.44 7.23
C THR A 774 -21.71 -16.77 7.89
N GLU A 775 -21.05 -16.69 9.04
CA GLU A 775 -20.62 -17.83 9.84
C GLU A 775 -20.78 -17.50 11.33
N VAL A 776 -21.17 -18.47 12.13
CA VAL A 776 -21.30 -18.30 13.58
C VAL A 776 -20.92 -19.58 14.33
N THR A 777 -20.24 -19.44 15.45
CA THR A 777 -20.10 -20.48 16.47
C THR A 777 -20.97 -20.14 17.65
N ILE A 778 -21.73 -21.12 18.12
CA ILE A 778 -22.70 -20.98 19.22
C ILE A 778 -22.38 -22.02 20.27
N GLU A 779 -22.32 -21.61 21.53
CA GLU A 779 -22.14 -22.51 22.65
C GLU A 779 -23.35 -22.43 23.58
N LEU A 780 -23.98 -23.58 23.83
CA LEU A 780 -25.10 -23.75 24.76
C LEU A 780 -24.65 -24.52 26.00
N GLY A 781 -24.96 -24.00 27.19
CA GLY A 781 -24.93 -24.79 28.43
C GLY A 781 -26.25 -25.54 28.62
N ILE A 782 -26.19 -26.68 29.28
CA ILE A 782 -27.36 -27.44 29.70
C ILE A 782 -27.35 -27.58 31.21
N ASP A 783 -28.49 -27.37 31.88
CA ASP A 783 -28.61 -27.59 33.33
C ASP A 783 -29.16 -28.99 33.67
N ASN A 784 -29.25 -29.31 34.96
CA ASN A 784 -29.75 -30.61 35.43
C ASN A 784 -31.22 -30.89 35.05
N ASN A 785 -31.98 -29.84 34.71
CA ASN A 785 -33.37 -29.91 34.26
C ASN A 785 -33.47 -29.84 32.73
N GLN A 786 -32.35 -29.98 32.02
CA GLN A 786 -32.25 -29.91 30.56
C GLN A 786 -32.71 -28.58 29.95
N HIS A 787 -32.65 -27.50 30.73
CA HIS A 787 -32.81 -26.17 30.19
C HIS A 787 -31.51 -25.75 29.50
N LEU A 788 -31.63 -25.34 28.24
CA LEU A 788 -30.52 -24.88 27.43
C LEU A 788 -30.36 -23.37 27.62
N SER A 789 -29.13 -22.93 27.81
CA SER A 789 -28.79 -21.51 27.92
C SER A 789 -27.66 -21.15 26.97
N LEU A 790 -27.81 -20.06 26.23
CA LEU A 790 -26.78 -19.49 25.40
C LEU A 790 -25.68 -18.88 26.26
N ILE A 791 -24.48 -19.46 26.20
CA ILE A 791 -23.32 -19.02 26.98
C ILE A 791 -22.31 -18.28 26.11
N GLU A 792 -22.18 -18.60 24.82
CA GLU A 792 -21.24 -17.94 23.92
C GLU A 792 -21.81 -17.82 22.50
N VAL A 793 -21.49 -16.70 21.85
CA VAL A 793 -21.72 -16.48 20.41
C VAL A 793 -20.47 -15.83 19.82
N ASN A 794 -19.92 -16.45 18.79
CA ASN A 794 -18.81 -15.91 18.02
C ASN A 794 -19.17 -15.83 16.52
N PRO A 795 -19.42 -14.62 15.98
CA PRO A 795 -19.71 -14.41 14.56
C PRO A 795 -18.46 -14.34 13.65
N ASN A 796 -17.25 -14.56 14.19
CA ASN A 796 -15.98 -14.40 13.48
C ASN A 796 -15.28 -15.76 13.21
N SER A 797 -16.04 -16.77 12.78
CA SER A 797 -15.58 -18.16 12.55
C SER A 797 -14.94 -18.84 13.79
N PRO A 798 -14.87 -20.17 13.87
CA PRO A 798 -14.29 -20.83 15.04
C PRO A 798 -12.75 -20.77 15.01
N ASN A 799 -12.14 -20.83 16.20
CA ASN A 799 -10.69 -20.98 16.32
C ASN A 799 -10.18 -22.34 15.81
N THR A 800 -11.05 -23.36 15.82
CA THR A 800 -10.76 -24.73 15.39
C THR A 800 -11.88 -25.20 14.49
N ILE A 801 -11.54 -25.69 13.29
CA ILE A 801 -12.48 -26.34 12.37
C ILE A 801 -12.27 -27.84 12.51
N TYR A 802 -13.21 -28.52 13.17
CA TYR A 802 -13.14 -29.96 13.44
C TYR A 802 -13.49 -30.80 12.20
N ASP A 803 -14.53 -30.40 11.46
CA ASP A 803 -14.90 -31.03 10.18
C ASP A 803 -14.43 -30.14 9.01
N THR A 804 -13.18 -30.36 8.58
CA THR A 804 -12.57 -29.59 7.49
C THR A 804 -13.23 -29.87 6.14
N ALA A 805 -13.79 -31.07 5.93
CA ALA A 805 -14.41 -31.48 4.67
C ALA A 805 -15.74 -30.77 4.46
N THR A 806 -16.64 -30.83 5.45
CA THR A 806 -17.93 -30.14 5.39
C THR A 806 -17.74 -28.62 5.34
N TYR A 807 -16.76 -28.09 6.08
CA TYR A 807 -16.43 -26.67 6.00
C TYR A 807 -15.96 -26.26 4.60
N ALA A 808 -14.97 -26.96 4.04
CA ALA A 808 -14.42 -26.67 2.71
C ALA A 808 -15.50 -26.73 1.63
N GLU A 809 -16.37 -27.73 1.68
CA GLU A 809 -17.49 -27.90 0.72
C GLU A 809 -18.41 -26.68 0.70
N ASN A 810 -18.77 -26.15 1.87
CA ASN A 810 -19.67 -25.01 1.98
C ASN A 810 -18.97 -23.69 1.66
N VAL A 811 -17.80 -23.42 2.23
CA VAL A 811 -17.10 -22.13 2.06
C VAL A 811 -16.63 -21.94 0.61
N ILE A 812 -16.14 -22.99 -0.06
CA ILE A 812 -15.74 -22.92 -1.47
C ILE A 812 -16.98 -22.71 -2.36
N SER A 813 -18.08 -23.39 -2.06
CA SER A 813 -19.32 -23.20 -2.79
C SER A 813 -19.85 -21.78 -2.66
N TYR A 814 -19.76 -21.19 -1.47
CA TYR A 814 -20.17 -19.81 -1.21
C TYR A 814 -19.23 -18.80 -1.88
N ALA A 815 -17.91 -18.96 -1.75
CA ALA A 815 -16.92 -18.13 -2.43
C ALA A 815 -17.12 -18.14 -3.96
N SER A 816 -17.36 -19.32 -4.55
CA SER A 816 -17.65 -19.45 -5.97
C SER A 816 -18.92 -18.71 -6.39
N TYR A 817 -19.99 -18.81 -5.59
CA TYR A 817 -21.22 -18.06 -5.83
C TYR A 817 -20.99 -16.55 -5.79
N LEU A 818 -20.25 -16.05 -4.80
CA LEU A 818 -19.88 -14.64 -4.72
C LEU A 818 -19.06 -14.19 -5.95
N GLY A 819 -18.07 -14.97 -6.37
CA GLY A 819 -17.26 -14.65 -7.54
C GLY A 819 -18.06 -14.57 -8.84
N LEU A 820 -19.07 -15.43 -9.01
CA LEU A 820 -19.98 -15.37 -10.16
C LEU A 820 -20.86 -14.10 -10.16
N LEU A 821 -21.33 -13.67 -8.99
CA LEU A 821 -22.08 -12.41 -8.86
C LEU A 821 -21.22 -11.20 -9.22
N THR A 822 -19.97 -11.17 -8.75
CA THR A 822 -19.00 -10.11 -9.07
C THR A 822 -18.80 -10.01 -10.59
N LYS A 823 -18.56 -11.13 -11.27
CA LYS A 823 -18.42 -11.17 -12.75
C LYS A 823 -19.65 -10.67 -13.48
N SER A 824 -20.86 -10.94 -12.98
CA SER A 824 -22.10 -10.50 -13.60
C SER A 824 -22.39 -9.00 -13.43
N ASN A 825 -21.88 -8.37 -12.36
CA ASN A 825 -21.98 -6.93 -12.16
C ASN A 825 -20.90 -6.16 -12.94
N ASP A 826 -19.70 -6.73 -13.07
CA ASP A 826 -18.58 -6.15 -13.84
C ASP A 826 -18.84 -6.04 -15.35
N SER A 827 -19.78 -6.82 -15.91
CA SER A 827 -20.19 -6.67 -17.31
C SER A 827 -20.86 -5.32 -17.64
N PHE A 828 -21.18 -4.49 -16.63
CA PHE A 828 -21.62 -3.10 -16.82
C PHE A 828 -20.51 -2.05 -16.62
N VAL A 829 -19.35 -2.44 -16.06
CA VAL A 829 -18.27 -1.51 -15.67
C VAL A 829 -17.00 -1.68 -16.50
N LYS A 830 -16.81 -2.81 -17.18
CA LYS A 830 -15.74 -3.00 -18.19
C LYS A 830 -16.21 -2.61 -19.61
N ILE A 831 -16.33 -1.31 -19.89
CA ILE A 831 -16.39 -0.76 -21.27
C ILE A 831 -15.37 0.38 -21.42
#